data_AF-A0A9W9W072-F1
#
_entry.id   AF-A0A9W9W072-F1
#
_cell.length_a   1.000
_cell.length_b   1.000
_cell.length_c   1.000
_cell.angle_alpha   90.00
_cell.angle_beta   90.00
_cell.angle_gamma   90.00
#
_symmetry.space_group_name_H-M   'P 1'
#
loop_
_entity.id
_entity.type
_entity.pdbx_description
1 polymer ?
#
loop_
_entity_poly.entity_id
_entity_poly.type
_entity_poly.pdbx_seq_one_letter_code
_entity_poly.pdbx_strand_id
1 'polypeptide(L)'
;MEPSTTTTTAAATAPTPQSKLVEFRGAEYNVIKEGLAHILNPPSQEAASKATRRDLKTEDESQSVFYNPIQQFNRDLSVLAIRAFSEHVVDLKKQKLDLKAKKRTASGGSKGQKRKREDEGDQDQSNKKGEVAEKSETENANEQVEVEVEVSSAPDATAAPSTTAATAATATNGKQEDSSTTTPSHQFTILDALSATGLRALRYASEIPHATKIVGNDLSPSAIQSMKTNIDYNELGDRIQPNLGDARAYMYTLGPTERFDVIDLDPYGTASPFMDAAVQGVKDGGLLCVTCTDAGVWASTGYAEKAFSLYGGVPIKGSHSHEGGLRLILNGLAMSAAKYGLSIEPLLSLSIDFYARTFVRVSRSPAQVKFVAGNTLLHYNCDSGCGAWNNQYLASTKHKLDKRGNPMSYHGLAQAPTAGPHCEHCGFKTHLAGPMWGGRLHNPQFIQRILSILPTLDKEVYQTVPRIEGMLTTALEEDLDLTPSSIKPAQPSSETEMTESQSEESSKYPSIIAKMDPSLRDPYPFYFILGALSKALHCQTPPIDEFRGAIHSIGYRSTRSHAKPNSIRTDAPWSVIWEIMREWVRQHAPIKEGSIKPGTPGAGLMRMDRGRFSKGGAEAGVGAGNGEAEGSAEAAAWLARLKSDLLSDIESGRDVSDLVTRVEASLYRSGPRHAHQQQQQEKKQDGSGSAAPKTAASATATQHPSTLNIRFDAQLGRDSSVSHTNKRLVRYQINPRANWGPLNRAS
;
A
#
# COMPACT_ATOMS: atom_id res chain seq x y z
N MET A 1 22.24 -29.92 52.75
CA MET A 1 22.90 -28.72 53.28
C MET A 1 23.81 -28.20 52.19
N GLU A 2 23.58 -26.94 51.79
CA GLU A 2 24.27 -26.08 50.81
C GLU A 2 24.47 -26.58 49.36
N PRO A 3 23.93 -25.84 48.36
CA PRO A 3 24.26 -26.03 46.95
C PRO A 3 25.47 -25.18 46.51
N SER A 4 26.30 -25.82 45.68
CA SER A 4 27.45 -25.27 44.96
C SER A 4 27.10 -24.06 44.09
N THR A 5 27.80 -22.94 44.31
CA THR A 5 27.75 -21.71 43.51
C THR A 5 28.63 -21.80 42.26
N THR A 6 28.03 -22.03 41.10
CA THR A 6 28.67 -21.81 39.80
C THR A 6 28.59 -20.32 39.43
N THR A 7 29.73 -19.66 39.42
CA THR A 7 29.91 -18.26 39.02
C THR A 7 29.55 -18.09 37.54
N THR A 8 28.49 -17.35 37.25
CA THR A 8 28.14 -16.94 35.88
C THR A 8 28.92 -15.66 35.57
N THR A 9 29.85 -15.74 34.62
CA THR A 9 30.54 -14.59 34.04
C THR A 9 29.53 -13.64 33.39
N ALA A 10 29.48 -12.41 33.89
CA ALA A 10 28.68 -11.33 33.33
C ALA A 10 29.08 -11.06 31.87
N ALA A 11 28.09 -11.13 30.97
CA ALA A 11 28.26 -10.75 29.57
C ALA A 11 28.61 -9.26 29.48
N ALA A 12 29.68 -8.96 28.74
CA ALA A 12 30.15 -7.61 28.47
C ALA A 12 29.04 -6.76 27.82
N THR A 13 28.71 -5.66 28.48
CA THR A 13 27.82 -4.60 28.01
C THR A 13 28.36 -4.03 26.70
N ALA A 14 27.51 -3.97 25.66
CA ALA A 14 27.87 -3.34 24.39
C ALA A 14 28.25 -1.85 24.61
N PRO A 15 29.23 -1.31 23.86
CA PRO A 15 29.69 0.06 24.04
C PRO A 15 28.59 1.06 23.64
N THR A 16 28.23 1.94 24.57
CA THR A 16 27.40 3.13 24.35
C THR A 16 28.07 4.03 23.31
N PRO A 17 27.35 4.63 22.34
CA PRO A 17 27.94 5.58 21.40
C PRO A 17 28.55 6.74 22.20
N GLN A 18 29.85 6.98 22.05
CA GLN A 18 30.53 8.10 22.69
C GLN A 18 29.94 9.42 22.16
N SER A 19 29.15 10.12 22.97
CA SER A 19 28.78 11.50 22.67
C SER A 19 30.05 12.34 22.78
N LYS A 20 30.50 12.87 21.64
CA LYS A 20 31.58 13.88 21.63
C LYS A 20 30.91 15.23 21.85
N LEU A 21 31.23 15.86 22.99
CA LEU A 21 30.91 17.25 23.23
C LEU A 21 31.74 18.12 22.28
N VAL A 22 31.07 19.03 21.57
CA VAL A 22 31.68 20.00 20.66
C VAL A 22 31.14 21.38 20.98
N GLU A 23 32.03 22.36 21.03
CA GLU A 23 31.66 23.78 21.08
C GLU A 23 31.38 24.28 19.67
N PHE A 24 30.20 24.85 19.45
CA PHE A 24 29.80 25.44 18.18
C PHE A 24 29.06 26.76 18.42
N ARG A 25 29.54 27.84 17.78
CA ARG A 25 28.98 29.20 17.92
C ARG A 25 28.76 29.64 19.39
N GLY A 26 29.69 29.27 20.28
CA GLY A 26 29.69 29.65 21.70
C GLY A 26 28.74 28.85 22.60
N ALA A 27 28.24 27.71 22.13
CA ALA A 27 27.44 26.77 22.93
C ALA A 27 27.98 25.33 22.79
N GLU A 28 27.81 24.53 23.84
CA GLU A 28 28.23 23.13 23.87
C GLU A 28 27.10 22.20 23.42
N TYR A 29 27.43 21.20 22.60
CA TYR A 29 26.49 20.24 22.06
C TYR A 29 27.04 18.81 22.09
N ASN A 30 26.17 17.84 22.31
CA ASN A 30 26.42 16.44 21.99
C ASN A 30 26.16 16.21 20.51
N VAL A 31 27.17 15.74 19.78
CA VAL A 31 27.03 15.46 18.35
C VAL A 31 26.50 14.05 18.14
N ILE A 32 25.38 13.94 17.43
CA ILE A 32 24.82 12.67 16.99
C ILE A 32 25.03 12.57 15.47
N LYS A 33 25.67 11.49 15.02
CA LYS A 33 25.83 11.20 13.60
C LYS A 33 24.84 10.12 13.17
N GLU A 34 24.09 10.39 12.10
CA GLU A 34 23.29 9.38 11.41
C GLU A 34 23.44 9.56 9.89
N GLY A 35 23.83 8.47 9.20
CA GLY A 35 24.22 8.56 7.80
C GLY A 35 25.43 9.49 7.66
N LEU A 36 25.35 10.45 6.73
CA LEU A 36 26.37 11.49 6.57
C LEU A 36 26.08 12.76 7.39
N ALA A 37 24.88 12.88 7.96
CA ALA A 37 24.44 14.06 8.69
C ALA A 37 24.87 14.02 10.16
N HIS A 38 25.20 15.20 10.69
CA HIS A 38 25.42 15.43 12.11
C HIS A 38 24.33 16.35 12.66
N ILE A 39 23.77 16.03 13.82
CA ILE A 39 22.88 16.93 14.55
C ILE A 39 23.48 17.28 15.90
N LEU A 40 23.31 18.54 16.28
CA LEU A 40 23.76 19.10 17.54
C LEU A 40 22.62 19.03 18.54
N ASN A 41 22.79 18.23 19.59
CA ASN A 41 21.83 18.08 20.67
C ASN A 41 22.36 18.76 21.93
N PRO A 42 21.69 19.80 22.46
CA PRO A 42 22.09 20.43 23.72
C PRO A 42 22.15 19.39 24.87
N PRO A 43 23.12 19.47 25.80
CA PRO A 43 23.22 18.57 26.94
C PRO A 43 21.94 18.50 27.80
N SER A 44 21.21 19.61 27.92
CA SER A 44 19.91 19.68 28.58
C SER A 44 18.84 18.84 27.88
N GLN A 45 18.79 18.86 26.54
CA GLN A 45 17.89 18.03 25.75
C GLN A 45 18.24 16.54 25.84
N GLU A 46 19.53 16.20 25.89
CA GLU A 46 19.95 14.81 26.08
C GLU A 46 19.56 14.28 27.47
N ALA A 47 19.73 15.09 28.52
CA ALA A 47 19.27 14.75 29.86
C ALA A 47 17.74 14.54 29.90
N ALA A 48 16.98 15.40 29.23
CA ALA A 48 15.53 15.26 29.10
C ALA A 48 15.11 14.00 28.32
N SER A 49 15.82 13.65 27.24
CA SER A 49 15.54 12.46 26.44
C SER A 49 15.79 11.12 27.17
N LYS A 50 16.59 11.14 28.25
CA LYS A 50 16.92 9.97 29.08
C LYS A 50 16.09 9.89 30.37
N ALA A 51 15.38 10.95 30.75
CA ALA A 51 14.57 10.99 31.96
C ALA A 51 13.23 10.24 31.78
N THR A 52 12.73 9.59 32.82
CA THR A 52 11.40 8.98 32.82
C THR A 52 10.31 10.05 32.82
N ARG A 53 9.17 9.79 32.18
CA ARG A 53 8.04 10.74 32.02
C ARG A 53 7.48 11.34 33.33
N ARG A 54 7.86 10.80 34.50
CA ARG A 54 7.50 11.32 35.83
C ARG A 54 8.45 12.40 36.34
N ASP A 55 9.64 12.51 35.74
CA ASP A 55 10.74 13.35 36.21
C ASP A 55 10.95 14.61 35.33
N LEU A 56 10.20 14.72 34.23
CA LEU A 56 10.27 15.84 33.29
C LEU A 56 9.32 16.96 33.70
N LYS A 57 9.82 18.20 33.75
CA LYS A 57 8.95 19.39 33.82
C LYS A 57 8.23 19.55 32.47
N THR A 58 7.06 20.17 32.46
CA THR A 58 6.24 20.37 31.23
C THR A 58 7.00 21.09 30.10
N GLU A 59 7.95 21.95 30.46
CA GLU A 59 8.85 22.65 29.51
C GLU A 59 9.92 21.70 28.92
N ASP A 60 10.42 20.74 29.71
CA ASP A 60 11.44 19.75 29.32
C ASP A 60 10.85 18.58 28.50
N GLU A 61 9.56 18.29 28.65
CA GLU A 61 8.86 17.31 27.80
C GLU A 61 8.90 17.73 26.32
N SER A 62 8.73 19.03 26.03
CA SER A 62 8.81 19.58 24.67
C SER A 62 10.22 19.52 24.06
N GLN A 63 11.24 19.48 24.93
CA GLN A 63 12.67 19.44 24.57
C GLN A 63 13.20 18.01 24.37
N SER A 64 12.47 17.00 24.85
CA SER A 64 12.90 15.59 24.87
C SER A 64 12.71 14.81 23.55
N VAL A 65 12.06 15.39 22.52
CA VAL A 65 11.52 14.64 21.37
C VAL A 65 12.08 15.07 20.01
N PHE A 66 13.32 15.56 19.95
CA PHE A 66 13.90 16.08 18.71
C PHE A 66 14.62 15.02 17.84
N TYR A 67 15.08 13.92 18.45
CA TYR A 67 15.75 12.81 17.75
C TYR A 67 15.30 11.48 18.33
N ASN A 68 14.92 10.53 17.45
CA ASN A 68 14.58 9.17 17.82
C ASN A 68 15.44 8.17 17.03
N PRO A 69 16.38 7.45 17.68
CA PRO A 69 17.25 6.49 17.00
C PRO A 69 16.48 5.28 16.44
N ILE A 70 15.31 4.95 16.98
CA ILE A 70 14.47 3.85 16.47
C ILE A 70 14.04 4.09 15.02
N GLN A 71 13.94 5.35 14.61
CA GLN A 71 13.53 5.76 13.26
C GLN A 71 14.68 5.76 12.23
N GLN A 72 15.89 5.31 12.57
CA GLN A 72 17.01 5.24 11.63
C GLN A 72 16.68 4.38 10.40
N PHE A 73 16.01 3.23 10.59
CA PHE A 73 15.55 2.38 9.49
C PHE A 73 14.59 3.13 8.54
N ASN A 74 13.67 3.93 9.09
CA ASN A 74 12.75 4.74 8.30
C ASN A 74 13.49 5.80 7.47
N ARG A 75 14.47 6.48 8.08
CA ARG A 75 15.26 7.52 7.41
C ARG A 75 16.18 6.93 6.34
N ASP A 76 16.86 5.82 6.62
CA ASP A 76 17.66 5.08 5.62
C ASP A 76 16.79 4.66 4.44
N LEU A 77 15.63 4.06 4.70
CA LEU A 77 14.69 3.65 3.66
C LEU A 77 14.21 4.85 2.82
N SER A 78 13.89 5.99 3.45
CA SER A 78 13.51 7.21 2.73
C SER A 78 14.60 7.70 1.80
N VAL A 79 15.85 7.80 2.28
CA VAL A 79 16.98 8.24 1.45
C VAL A 79 17.10 7.35 0.21
N LEU A 80 17.04 6.02 0.39
CA LEU A 80 17.20 5.07 -0.71
C LEU A 80 16.02 5.08 -1.68
N ALA A 81 14.79 5.16 -1.18
CA ALA A 81 13.59 5.25 -2.00
C ALA A 81 13.57 6.55 -2.84
N ILE A 82 13.91 7.68 -2.22
CA ILE A 82 13.97 8.98 -2.91
C ILE A 82 15.13 8.99 -3.91
N ARG A 83 16.29 8.41 -3.57
CA ARG A 83 17.42 8.28 -4.50
C ARG A 83 17.02 7.48 -5.75
N ALA A 84 16.44 6.29 -5.57
CA ALA A 84 15.95 5.46 -6.68
C ALA A 84 14.94 6.21 -7.56
N PHE A 85 14.03 6.97 -6.94
CA PHE A 85 13.06 7.79 -7.66
C PHE A 85 13.70 8.98 -8.39
N SER A 86 14.68 9.65 -7.78
CA SER A 86 15.37 10.80 -8.38
C SER A 86 16.14 10.41 -9.64
N GLU A 87 16.81 9.26 -9.63
CA GLU A 87 17.51 8.69 -10.78
C GLU A 87 16.54 8.41 -11.94
N HIS A 88 15.36 7.87 -11.63
CA HIS A 88 14.28 7.67 -12.59
C HIS A 88 13.76 8.99 -13.19
N VAL A 89 13.54 10.02 -12.37
CA VAL A 89 13.07 11.33 -12.85
C VAL A 89 14.12 11.99 -13.77
N VAL A 90 15.40 11.90 -13.41
CA VAL A 90 16.50 12.44 -14.22
C VAL A 90 16.60 11.70 -15.56
N ASP A 91 16.55 10.37 -15.54
CA ASP A 91 16.56 9.54 -16.74
C ASP A 91 15.39 9.86 -17.68
N LEU A 92 14.16 9.92 -17.17
CA LEU A 92 12.98 10.29 -17.96
C LEU A 92 13.11 11.68 -18.60
N LYS A 93 13.67 12.65 -17.88
CA LYS A 93 13.91 14.01 -18.41
C LYS A 93 14.97 13.98 -19.52
N LYS A 94 16.06 13.25 -19.33
CA LYS A 94 17.12 13.08 -20.34
C LYS A 94 16.56 12.46 -21.63
N GLN A 95 15.82 11.37 -21.52
CA GLN A 95 15.18 10.72 -22.68
C GLN A 95 14.21 11.66 -23.42
N LYS A 96 13.43 12.47 -22.69
CA LYS A 96 12.55 13.51 -23.26
C LYS A 96 13.33 14.57 -24.03
N LEU A 97 14.47 15.01 -23.51
CA LEU A 97 15.34 15.99 -24.19
C LEU A 97 15.98 15.40 -25.44
N ASP A 98 16.53 14.19 -25.36
CA ASP A 98 17.17 13.50 -26.48
C ASP A 98 16.20 13.27 -27.64
N LEU A 99 14.94 12.89 -27.35
CA LEU A 99 13.91 12.72 -28.37
C LEU A 99 13.47 14.05 -28.99
N LYS A 100 13.39 15.13 -28.19
CA LYS A 100 13.13 16.48 -28.74
C LYS A 100 14.26 16.94 -29.65
N ALA A 101 15.51 16.64 -29.30
CA ALA A 101 16.67 16.92 -30.14
C ALA A 101 16.61 16.12 -31.45
N LYS A 102 16.37 14.80 -31.39
CA LYS A 102 16.20 13.94 -32.56
C LYS A 102 15.07 14.39 -33.50
N LYS A 103 13.95 14.86 -32.94
CA LYS A 103 12.84 15.44 -33.75
C LYS A 103 13.24 16.73 -34.45
N ARG A 104 14.01 17.61 -33.79
CA ARG A 104 14.52 18.85 -34.39
C ARG A 104 15.51 18.58 -35.52
N THR A 105 16.37 17.56 -35.38
CA THR A 105 17.30 17.16 -36.45
C THR A 105 16.56 16.49 -37.61
N ALA A 106 15.52 15.70 -37.35
CA ALA A 106 14.70 15.08 -38.39
C ALA A 106 13.84 16.10 -39.17
N SER A 107 13.32 17.15 -38.52
CA SER A 107 12.57 18.22 -39.21
C SER A 107 13.45 19.25 -39.92
N GLY A 108 14.76 19.26 -39.67
CA GLY A 108 15.74 20.13 -40.33
C GLY A 108 16.07 19.74 -41.78
N GLY A 109 15.74 18.51 -42.21
CA GLY A 109 16.00 18.01 -43.57
C GLY A 109 14.95 18.38 -44.63
N SER A 110 13.84 19.02 -44.22
CA SER A 110 12.75 19.43 -45.14
C SER A 110 12.62 20.96 -45.18
N LYS A 111 13.69 21.65 -45.58
CA LYS A 111 13.60 23.03 -46.10
C LYS A 111 13.85 23.02 -47.60
N GLY A 112 12.79 22.73 -48.34
CA GLY A 112 12.81 22.71 -49.80
C GLY A 112 11.40 22.75 -50.42
N GLN A 113 10.51 23.61 -49.92
CA GLN A 113 9.47 24.24 -50.75
C GLN A 113 8.74 25.35 -49.98
N LYS A 114 9.15 26.57 -50.29
CA LYS A 114 8.54 27.84 -49.86
C LYS A 114 7.24 28.01 -50.66
N ARG A 115 6.07 27.70 -50.10
CA ARG A 115 4.80 28.20 -50.67
C ARG A 115 4.55 29.61 -50.15
N LYS A 116 4.74 30.54 -51.07
CA LYS A 116 4.40 31.96 -51.03
C LYS A 116 2.92 32.10 -50.63
N ARG A 117 2.63 32.82 -49.55
CA ARG A 117 1.28 33.30 -49.26
C ARG A 117 1.26 34.76 -49.69
N GLU A 118 0.51 35.03 -50.75
CA GLU A 118 0.21 36.38 -51.22
C GLU A 118 -0.83 37.00 -50.30
N ASP A 119 -0.65 38.30 -50.10
CA ASP A 119 -1.43 39.21 -49.27
C ASP A 119 -2.28 40.02 -50.26
N GLU A 120 -3.60 39.87 -50.21
CA GLU A 120 -4.55 40.81 -50.80
C GLU A 120 -5.68 41.00 -49.78
N GLY A 121 -5.82 42.22 -49.29
CA GLY A 121 -7.02 42.68 -48.62
C GLY A 121 -7.97 43.30 -49.64
N ASP A 122 -9.27 43.21 -49.39
CA ASP A 122 -10.09 44.41 -49.18
C ASP A 122 -11.47 44.08 -48.57
N GLN A 123 -12.05 45.13 -47.99
CA GLN A 123 -13.43 45.44 -47.57
C GLN A 123 -14.58 44.51 -48.05
N ASP A 124 -15.70 44.32 -47.33
CA ASP A 124 -16.65 45.38 -46.95
C ASP A 124 -17.79 44.86 -46.03
N GLN A 125 -18.54 45.82 -45.51
CA GLN A 125 -19.59 45.79 -44.49
C GLN A 125 -20.92 45.13 -44.89
N SER A 126 -21.69 44.79 -43.83
CA SER A 126 -23.08 45.20 -43.59
C SER A 126 -24.22 44.16 -43.62
N ASN A 127 -25.01 44.28 -42.55
CA ASN A 127 -26.47 44.16 -42.41
C ASN A 127 -27.19 42.79 -42.30
N LYS A 128 -27.57 42.51 -41.04
CA LYS A 128 -28.96 42.38 -40.53
C LYS A 128 -30.09 42.33 -41.57
N LYS A 129 -30.97 41.32 -41.42
CA LYS A 129 -32.35 41.49 -40.89
C LYS A 129 -33.09 40.15 -40.77
N GLY A 130 -33.68 39.92 -39.59
CA GLY A 130 -35.15 39.87 -39.48
C GLY A 130 -35.83 38.52 -39.21
N GLU A 131 -36.06 38.19 -37.92
CA GLU A 131 -37.38 38.25 -37.22
C GLU A 131 -38.64 37.63 -37.92
N VAL A 132 -39.66 37.03 -37.30
CA VAL A 132 -40.36 37.18 -35.99
C VAL A 132 -41.26 35.93 -35.78
N ALA A 133 -41.60 35.54 -34.53
CA ALA A 133 -42.97 35.59 -33.99
C ALA A 133 -43.23 34.69 -32.76
N GLU A 134 -43.31 35.39 -31.63
CA GLU A 134 -43.99 35.16 -30.36
C GLU A 134 -45.31 34.36 -30.35
N LYS A 135 -45.61 33.74 -29.19
CA LYS A 135 -46.71 34.21 -28.32
C LYS A 135 -46.59 33.76 -26.86
N SER A 136 -46.94 34.71 -26.01
CA SER A 136 -47.00 34.79 -24.54
C SER A 136 -48.22 34.09 -23.92
N GLU A 137 -48.17 33.82 -22.60
CA GLU A 137 -49.05 34.47 -21.58
C GLU A 137 -48.83 33.91 -20.14
N THR A 138 -48.49 34.83 -19.22
CA THR A 138 -48.99 35.11 -17.85
C THR A 138 -49.40 33.95 -16.89
N GLU A 139 -49.18 33.96 -15.56
CA GLU A 139 -49.47 35.02 -14.57
C GLU A 139 -48.96 34.68 -13.13
N ASN A 140 -48.48 35.72 -12.40
CA ASN A 140 -48.58 36.07 -10.96
C ASN A 140 -48.44 35.06 -9.78
N ALA A 141 -47.55 35.39 -8.81
CA ALA A 141 -47.90 36.11 -7.55
C ALA A 141 -46.93 35.82 -6.36
N ASN A 142 -46.42 36.91 -5.75
CA ASN A 142 -46.01 37.19 -4.37
C ASN A 142 -45.82 36.06 -3.32
N GLU A 143 -44.70 36.12 -2.59
CA GLU A 143 -44.66 36.66 -1.21
C GLU A 143 -43.23 36.92 -0.72
N GLN A 144 -43.00 38.13 -0.19
CA GLN A 144 -41.81 38.57 0.55
C GLN A 144 -42.04 38.32 2.05
N VAL A 145 -40.99 37.94 2.80
CA VAL A 145 -40.66 38.52 4.12
C VAL A 145 -39.14 38.51 4.30
N GLU A 146 -38.55 39.70 4.38
CA GLU A 146 -37.22 40.03 4.91
C GLU A 146 -37.26 40.16 6.43
N VAL A 147 -36.15 39.95 7.15
CA VAL A 147 -35.51 40.97 8.02
C VAL A 147 -34.00 40.67 8.14
N GLU A 148 -33.22 41.74 7.96
CA GLU A 148 -31.76 41.91 7.94
C GLU A 148 -31.07 41.95 9.33
N VAL A 149 -29.76 42.28 9.29
CA VAL A 149 -28.95 43.13 10.20
C VAL A 149 -27.68 42.37 10.68
N GLU A 150 -26.42 42.80 10.51
CA GLU A 150 -25.80 44.06 10.07
C GLU A 150 -24.32 43.79 9.70
N VAL A 151 -23.79 44.50 8.70
CA VAL A 151 -22.34 44.64 8.44
C VAL A 151 -22.03 46.13 8.42
N SER A 152 -21.11 46.59 9.28
CA SER A 152 -20.64 47.98 9.29
C SER A 152 -19.28 48.12 8.60
N SER A 153 -19.14 49.23 7.89
CA SER A 153 -18.06 49.59 6.97
C SER A 153 -17.22 50.76 7.50
N ALA A 154 -15.88 50.62 7.40
CA ALA A 154 -14.85 51.61 7.03
C ALA A 154 -14.74 52.96 7.84
N PRO A 155 -13.62 53.74 7.79
CA PRO A 155 -13.06 54.29 6.55
C PRO A 155 -11.51 54.30 6.42
N ASP A 156 -11.15 54.65 5.19
CA ASP A 156 -9.88 54.74 4.47
C ASP A 156 -9.00 55.94 4.89
N ALA A 157 -7.67 55.85 4.68
CA ALA A 157 -6.80 56.98 4.31
C ALA A 157 -5.31 56.60 4.10
N THR A 158 -4.92 56.65 2.82
CA THR A 158 -3.77 57.40 2.25
C THR A 158 -2.31 56.90 2.33
N ALA A 159 -1.76 56.83 1.11
CA ALA A 159 -0.47 57.36 0.64
C ALA A 159 0.83 56.59 0.95
N ALA A 160 1.31 55.90 -0.09
CA ALA A 160 2.70 55.55 -0.30
C ALA A 160 3.54 56.77 -0.75
N PRO A 161 4.85 56.80 -0.44
CA PRO A 161 5.82 57.46 -1.29
C PRO A 161 6.88 56.48 -1.81
N SER A 162 7.19 56.64 -3.08
CA SER A 162 8.29 56.03 -3.81
C SER A 162 9.59 56.82 -3.68
N THR A 163 10.69 56.13 -3.99
CA THR A 163 12.03 56.60 -4.43
C THR A 163 13.08 56.93 -3.35
N THR A 164 14.18 56.18 -3.41
CA THR A 164 15.52 56.77 -3.55
C THR A 164 16.39 55.82 -4.37
N ALA A 165 16.91 56.38 -5.47
CA ALA A 165 17.89 55.79 -6.35
C ALA A 165 19.30 55.96 -5.75
N ALA A 166 20.16 54.97 -5.96
CA ALA A 166 21.60 55.11 -5.78
C ALA A 166 22.34 54.46 -6.96
N THR A 167 22.73 55.33 -7.88
CA THR A 167 24.00 55.35 -8.64
C THR A 167 24.58 54.04 -9.16
N ALA A 168 24.34 53.80 -10.46
CA ALA A 168 25.15 52.96 -11.31
C ALA A 168 26.45 53.69 -11.71
N ALA A 169 27.60 53.09 -11.41
CA ALA A 169 28.90 53.50 -11.91
C ALA A 169 29.26 52.65 -13.15
N THR A 170 29.62 53.34 -14.21
CA THR A 170 30.06 52.84 -15.51
C THR A 170 31.43 52.18 -15.41
N ALA A 171 31.55 50.92 -15.82
CA ALA A 171 32.85 50.29 -16.10
C ALA A 171 32.76 49.33 -17.30
N THR A 172 33.29 49.84 -18.39
CA THR A 172 33.92 49.23 -19.58
C THR A 172 33.97 47.71 -19.78
N ASN A 173 33.64 47.36 -21.03
CA ASN A 173 33.86 46.09 -21.73
C ASN A 173 35.24 45.45 -21.52
N GLY A 174 35.23 44.18 -21.12
CA GLY A 174 36.29 43.21 -21.36
C GLY A 174 35.66 41.88 -21.76
N LYS A 175 35.62 41.59 -23.07
CA LYS A 175 35.23 40.28 -23.60
C LYS A 175 36.32 39.27 -23.27
N GLN A 176 35.98 38.26 -22.48
CA GLN A 176 36.74 37.02 -22.41
C GLN A 176 35.75 35.88 -22.65
N GLU A 177 35.86 35.26 -23.81
CA GLU A 177 35.13 34.07 -24.20
C GLU A 177 35.62 32.91 -23.33
N ASP A 178 34.77 32.42 -22.43
CA ASP A 178 34.98 31.13 -21.79
C ASP A 178 33.84 30.18 -22.15
N SER A 179 34.21 29.20 -22.96
CA SER A 179 33.38 28.13 -23.48
C SER A 179 33.12 27.11 -22.37
N SER A 180 32.09 27.36 -21.55
CA SER A 180 31.46 26.29 -20.78
C SER A 180 30.01 26.12 -21.24
N THR A 181 29.78 25.07 -22.02
CA THR A 181 28.45 24.55 -22.34
C THR A 181 27.77 24.09 -21.04
N THR A 182 27.12 25.02 -20.34
CA THR A 182 26.26 24.73 -19.20
C THR A 182 24.94 24.17 -19.71
N THR A 183 24.85 22.84 -19.73
CA THR A 183 23.56 22.15 -19.74
C THR A 183 22.73 22.70 -18.57
N PRO A 184 21.45 23.09 -18.74
CA PRO A 184 20.67 23.65 -17.63
C PRO A 184 20.58 22.61 -16.51
N SER A 185 21.20 22.90 -15.36
CA SER A 185 21.10 22.08 -14.15
C SER A 185 19.64 22.05 -13.72
N HIS A 186 18.96 20.92 -13.95
CA HIS A 186 17.56 20.77 -13.59
C HIS A 186 17.42 20.59 -12.07
N GLN A 187 16.59 21.43 -11.46
CA GLN A 187 16.33 21.38 -10.03
C GLN A 187 15.41 20.18 -9.69
N PHE A 188 15.88 19.26 -8.84
CA PHE A 188 15.07 18.27 -8.13
C PHE A 188 14.77 18.80 -6.73
N THR A 189 13.48 18.98 -6.42
CA THR A 189 13.03 19.66 -5.20
C THR A 189 12.36 18.69 -4.23
N ILE A 190 12.73 18.76 -2.96
CA ILE A 190 12.19 17.91 -1.88
C ILE A 190 11.63 18.79 -0.76
N LEU A 191 10.45 18.45 -0.24
CA LEU A 191 9.89 19.03 0.99
C LEU A 191 9.94 17.98 2.10
N ASP A 192 10.67 18.30 3.17
CA ASP A 192 10.56 17.64 4.47
C ASP A 192 9.55 18.44 5.31
N ALA A 193 8.29 17.99 5.33
CA ALA A 193 7.16 18.82 5.75
C ALA A 193 7.07 19.03 7.27
N LEU A 194 7.61 18.10 8.06
CA LEU A 194 7.65 18.14 9.53
C LEU A 194 9.06 17.78 10.00
N SER A 195 9.98 18.73 9.86
CA SER A 195 11.41 18.47 9.78
C SER A 195 12.12 18.42 11.13
N ALA A 196 11.52 18.97 12.20
CA ALA A 196 12.09 19.04 13.54
C ALA A 196 13.53 19.59 13.53
N THR A 197 14.52 18.75 13.86
CA THR A 197 15.95 19.10 13.87
C THR A 197 16.56 19.30 12.48
N GLY A 198 15.84 18.97 11.42
CA GLY A 198 16.36 18.96 10.05
C GLY A 198 17.01 17.65 9.64
N LEU A 199 17.04 16.61 10.49
CA LEU A 199 17.83 15.41 10.20
C LEU A 199 17.50 14.76 8.84
N ARG A 200 16.21 14.64 8.49
CA ARG A 200 15.82 14.12 7.16
C ARG A 200 16.30 15.04 6.04
N ALA A 201 16.06 16.35 6.15
CA ALA A 201 16.55 17.33 5.18
C ALA A 201 18.08 17.30 4.98
N LEU A 202 18.85 17.19 6.08
CA LEU A 202 20.32 17.07 6.07
C LEU A 202 20.76 15.80 5.35
N ARG A 203 20.12 14.68 5.64
CA ARG A 203 20.40 13.40 4.96
C ARG A 203 20.00 13.44 3.49
N TYR A 204 18.87 14.04 3.14
CA TYR A 204 18.47 14.21 1.73
C TYR A 204 19.45 15.07 0.96
N ALA A 205 19.96 16.16 1.54
CA ALA A 205 20.97 16.99 0.90
C ALA A 205 22.33 16.28 0.77
N SER A 206 22.80 15.60 1.81
CA SER A 206 24.13 14.97 1.81
C SER A 206 24.19 13.65 1.02
N GLU A 207 23.11 12.87 1.02
CA GLU A 207 23.14 11.48 0.54
C GLU A 207 22.44 11.26 -0.82
N ILE A 208 21.65 12.23 -1.30
CA ILE A 208 20.93 12.13 -2.58
C ILE A 208 21.62 13.04 -3.61
N PRO A 209 22.36 12.48 -4.60
CA PRO A 209 23.17 13.27 -5.52
C PRO A 209 22.39 14.31 -6.32
N HIS A 210 21.14 13.99 -6.67
CA HIS A 210 20.32 14.86 -7.50
C HIS A 210 19.50 15.89 -6.69
N ALA A 211 19.49 15.85 -5.36
CA ALA A 211 18.65 16.72 -4.53
C ALA A 211 19.18 18.16 -4.47
N THR A 212 18.82 18.98 -5.45
CA THR A 212 19.35 20.35 -5.60
C THR A 212 18.72 21.39 -4.68
N LYS A 213 17.50 21.19 -4.19
CA LYS A 213 16.84 22.09 -3.23
C LYS A 213 15.94 21.29 -2.30
N ILE A 214 16.16 21.44 -1.02
CA ILE A 214 15.38 20.83 0.04
C ILE A 214 14.76 21.95 0.87
N VAL A 215 13.45 21.86 1.15
CA VAL A 215 12.80 22.73 2.14
C VAL A 215 12.55 21.90 3.39
N GLY A 216 13.09 22.35 4.52
CA GLY A 216 12.77 21.81 5.84
C GLY A 216 11.73 22.70 6.51
N ASN A 217 10.50 22.21 6.65
CA ASN A 217 9.41 22.95 7.27
C ASN A 217 9.16 22.47 8.70
N ASP A 218 8.94 23.39 9.63
CA ASP A 218 8.43 23.07 10.96
C ASP A 218 7.57 24.22 11.51
N LEU A 219 6.59 23.88 12.36
CA LEU A 219 5.73 24.86 13.02
C LEU A 219 6.43 25.54 14.20
N SER A 220 7.40 24.86 14.83
CA SER A 220 8.07 25.33 16.04
C SER A 220 9.26 26.25 15.73
N PRO A 221 9.30 27.48 16.26
CA PRO A 221 10.46 28.36 16.12
C PRO A 221 11.75 27.76 16.69
N SER A 222 11.64 26.99 17.78
CA SER A 222 12.79 26.31 18.40
C SER A 222 13.35 25.19 17.52
N ALA A 223 12.47 24.44 16.84
CA ALA A 223 12.87 23.44 15.86
C ALA A 223 13.62 24.07 14.69
N ILE A 224 13.09 25.18 14.16
CA ILE A 224 13.75 25.95 13.08
C ILE A 224 15.10 26.49 13.50
N GLN A 225 15.24 26.97 14.74
CA GLN A 225 16.54 27.43 15.25
C GLN A 225 17.56 26.27 15.36
N SER A 226 17.13 25.11 15.87
CA SER A 226 17.95 23.89 15.90
C SER A 226 18.36 23.48 14.48
N MET A 227 17.41 23.44 13.55
CA MET A 227 17.63 23.11 12.15
C MET A 227 18.63 24.05 11.47
N LYS A 228 18.50 25.37 11.65
CA LYS A 228 19.47 26.34 11.12
C LYS A 228 20.88 26.08 11.64
N THR A 229 21.01 25.77 12.92
CA THR A 229 22.29 25.45 13.54
C THR A 229 22.88 24.16 12.95
N ASN A 230 22.06 23.13 12.77
CA ASN A 230 22.50 21.88 12.16
C ASN A 230 22.86 22.05 10.67
N ILE A 231 22.11 22.84 9.91
CA ILE A 231 22.43 23.14 8.50
C ILE A 231 23.79 23.82 8.39
N ASP A 232 24.07 24.79 9.25
CA ASP A 232 25.35 25.49 9.29
C ASP A 232 26.49 24.54 9.68
N TYR A 233 26.29 23.70 10.70
CA TYR A 233 27.29 22.73 11.14
C TYR A 233 27.66 21.69 10.07
N ASN A 234 26.72 21.35 9.17
CA ASN A 234 26.97 20.43 8.06
C ASN A 234 27.35 21.15 6.75
N GLU A 235 27.42 22.48 6.75
CA GLU A 235 27.75 23.29 5.56
C GLU A 235 26.77 23.08 4.37
N LEU A 236 25.47 22.90 4.66
CA LEU A 236 24.43 22.58 3.65
C LEU A 236 23.46 23.73 3.36
N GLY A 237 23.86 24.97 3.69
CA GLY A 237 23.01 26.17 3.57
C GLY A 237 22.66 26.57 2.13
N ASP A 238 23.42 26.09 1.14
CA ASP A 238 23.17 26.30 -0.29
C ASP A 238 22.05 25.39 -0.85
N ARG A 239 21.81 24.24 -0.20
CA ARG A 239 20.85 23.23 -0.63
C ARG A 239 19.58 23.18 0.22
N ILE A 240 19.66 23.55 1.49
CA ILE A 240 18.55 23.45 2.44
C ILE A 240 17.99 24.83 2.80
N GLN A 241 16.68 25.01 2.60
CA GLN A 241 15.94 26.20 2.97
C GLN A 241 15.01 25.89 4.15
N PRO A 242 15.28 26.41 5.36
CA PRO A 242 14.35 26.34 6.49
C PRO A 242 13.09 27.18 6.24
N ASN A 243 11.93 26.65 6.61
CA ASN A 243 10.65 27.36 6.56
C ASN A 243 9.90 27.23 7.90
N LEU A 244 9.53 28.36 8.51
CA LEU A 244 8.70 28.38 9.71
C LEU A 244 7.23 28.48 9.32
N GLY A 245 6.44 27.43 9.54
CA GLY A 245 5.01 27.46 9.23
C GLY A 245 4.27 26.14 9.44
N ASP A 246 2.93 26.21 9.44
CA ASP A 246 2.06 25.03 9.37
C ASP A 246 2.27 24.35 8.01
N ALA A 247 2.58 23.05 8.03
CA ALA A 247 2.89 22.28 6.84
C ALA A 247 1.74 22.28 5.80
N ARG A 248 0.49 22.26 6.25
CA ARG A 248 -0.69 22.29 5.36
C ARG A 248 -0.79 23.66 4.69
N ALA A 249 -0.71 24.73 5.49
CA ALA A 249 -0.74 26.09 4.96
C ALA A 249 0.37 26.30 3.94
N TYR A 250 1.61 25.89 4.27
CA TYR A 250 2.74 25.97 3.35
C TYR A 250 2.46 25.25 2.04
N MET A 251 2.00 23.99 2.08
CA MET A 251 1.67 23.23 0.88
C MET A 251 0.51 23.82 0.06
N TYR A 252 -0.52 24.38 0.71
CA TYR A 252 -1.63 25.04 0.02
C TYR A 252 -1.25 26.37 -0.65
N THR A 253 -0.22 27.04 -0.16
CA THR A 253 0.27 28.31 -0.75
C THR A 253 1.10 28.11 -2.02
N LEU A 254 1.52 26.86 -2.34
CA LEU A 254 2.41 26.58 -3.47
C LEU A 254 1.70 26.79 -4.81
N GLY A 255 2.26 27.67 -5.65
CA GLY A 255 1.88 27.78 -7.05
C GLY A 255 2.28 26.54 -7.88
N PRO A 256 1.76 26.37 -9.11
CA PRO A 256 2.10 25.22 -9.96
C PRO A 256 3.60 25.02 -10.23
N THR A 257 4.39 26.10 -10.24
CA THR A 257 5.84 26.08 -10.46
C THR A 257 6.66 25.81 -9.19
N GLU A 258 6.05 25.97 -8.01
CA GLU A 258 6.70 25.88 -6.69
C GLU A 258 6.50 24.53 -6.02
N ARG A 259 5.68 23.66 -6.62
CA ARG A 259 5.46 22.28 -6.18
C ARG A 259 6.76 21.49 -6.08
N PHE A 260 6.74 20.39 -5.33
CA PHE A 260 7.91 19.56 -5.07
C PHE A 260 7.94 18.28 -5.91
N ASP A 261 9.12 17.84 -6.37
CA ASP A 261 9.27 16.50 -6.98
C ASP A 261 9.00 15.40 -5.93
N VAL A 262 9.31 15.69 -4.65
CA VAL A 262 9.09 14.80 -3.52
C VAL A 262 8.53 15.57 -2.32
N ILE A 263 7.50 15.02 -1.67
CA ILE A 263 7.04 15.48 -0.36
C ILE A 263 7.15 14.31 0.63
N ASP A 264 7.75 14.55 1.79
CA ASP A 264 7.82 13.60 2.89
C ASP A 264 6.98 14.08 4.09
N LEU A 265 5.97 13.29 4.45
CA LEU A 265 5.12 13.49 5.61
C LEU A 265 5.53 12.50 6.71
N ASP A 266 6.15 13.00 7.78
CA ASP A 266 6.58 12.19 8.93
C ASP A 266 6.11 12.76 10.28
N PRO A 267 4.79 12.89 10.52
CA PRO A 267 4.27 13.45 11.76
C PRO A 267 4.32 12.46 12.93
N TYR A 268 4.21 13.00 14.15
CA TYR A 268 3.82 12.21 15.32
C TYR A 268 2.34 11.82 15.21
N GLY A 269 2.04 10.52 15.29
CA GLY A 269 0.71 9.97 15.09
C GLY A 269 0.36 9.77 13.61
N THR A 270 -0.63 10.49 13.11
CA THR A 270 -1.23 10.25 11.78
C THR A 270 -0.82 11.32 10.76
N ALA A 271 -0.64 10.90 9.50
CA ALA A 271 -0.46 11.82 8.37
C ALA A 271 -1.77 12.27 7.71
N SER A 272 -2.92 11.72 8.09
CA SER A 272 -4.21 12.01 7.47
C SER A 272 -4.51 13.52 7.29
N PRO A 273 -4.30 14.40 8.31
CA PRO A 273 -4.56 15.84 8.17
C PRO A 273 -3.72 16.55 7.10
N PHE A 274 -2.60 15.97 6.67
CA PHE A 274 -1.68 16.56 5.71
C PHE A 274 -1.84 15.99 4.30
N MET A 275 -2.55 14.87 4.15
CA MET A 275 -2.68 14.14 2.88
C MET A 275 -3.26 15.00 1.76
N ASP A 276 -4.32 15.77 2.05
CA ASP A 276 -5.01 16.59 1.06
C ASP A 276 -4.13 17.72 0.50
N ALA A 277 -3.42 18.44 1.38
CA ALA A 277 -2.47 19.47 0.98
C ALA A 277 -1.29 18.86 0.20
N ALA A 278 -0.80 17.69 0.63
CA ALA A 278 0.36 17.05 0.02
C ALA A 278 0.10 16.52 -1.40
N VAL A 279 -1.07 15.94 -1.67
CA VAL A 279 -1.41 15.50 -3.04
C VAL A 279 -1.51 16.67 -4.02
N GLN A 280 -1.80 17.88 -3.53
CA GLN A 280 -1.84 19.11 -4.34
C GLN A 280 -0.47 19.80 -4.45
N GLY A 281 0.36 19.69 -3.41
CA GLY A 281 1.70 20.28 -3.36
C GLY A 281 2.78 19.50 -4.12
N VAL A 282 2.54 18.22 -4.43
CA VAL A 282 3.47 17.39 -5.21
C VAL A 282 3.31 17.64 -6.72
N LYS A 283 4.42 17.63 -7.46
CA LYS A 283 4.43 17.75 -8.93
C LYS A 283 3.71 16.58 -9.60
N ASP A 284 3.24 16.78 -10.82
CA ASP A 284 2.69 15.70 -11.64
C ASP A 284 3.74 14.61 -11.89
N GLY A 285 3.39 13.37 -11.52
CA GLY A 285 4.29 12.23 -11.55
C GLY A 285 5.28 12.19 -10.39
N GLY A 286 5.17 13.08 -9.39
CA GLY A 286 6.06 13.16 -8.23
C GLY A 286 5.78 12.11 -7.15
N LEU A 287 6.65 12.08 -6.14
CA LEU A 287 6.65 11.09 -5.07
C LEU A 287 6.13 11.69 -3.76
N LEU A 288 5.14 11.03 -3.17
CA LEU A 288 4.68 11.31 -1.81
C LEU A 288 5.14 10.18 -0.89
N CYS A 289 5.86 10.53 0.17
CA CYS A 289 6.28 9.60 1.22
C CYS A 289 5.44 9.89 2.48
N VAL A 290 4.85 8.86 3.08
CA VAL A 290 3.90 9.04 4.19
C VAL A 290 4.22 8.06 5.32
N THR A 291 4.47 8.59 6.52
CA THR A 291 4.56 7.80 7.76
C THR A 291 3.31 7.99 8.61
N CYS A 292 2.77 6.90 9.15
CA CYS A 292 1.77 6.92 10.22
C CYS A 292 2.25 6.05 11.39
N THR A 293 2.42 6.63 12.58
CA THR A 293 2.87 5.95 13.81
C THR A 293 1.71 5.59 14.76
N ASP A 294 0.47 5.90 14.39
CA ASP A 294 -0.77 5.61 15.13
C ASP A 294 -1.29 4.17 14.90
N ALA A 295 -0.43 3.15 15.01
CA ALA A 295 -0.80 1.74 14.75
C ALA A 295 -1.99 1.22 15.57
N GLY A 296 -2.21 1.76 16.76
CA GLY A 296 -3.40 1.46 17.56
C GLY A 296 -4.73 1.89 16.91
N VAL A 297 -4.69 2.77 15.91
CA VAL A 297 -5.85 3.22 15.14
C VAL A 297 -5.98 2.43 13.83
N TRP A 298 -4.93 2.31 13.02
CA TRP A 298 -5.03 1.69 11.70
C TRP A 298 -4.86 0.15 11.70
N ALA A 299 -4.20 -0.45 12.69
CA ALA A 299 -3.99 -1.91 12.79
C ALA A 299 -4.72 -2.58 13.98
N SER A 300 -5.68 -1.89 14.59
CA SER A 300 -6.47 -2.42 15.70
C SER A 300 -7.90 -1.90 15.62
N THR A 301 -8.84 -2.67 16.18
CA THR A 301 -10.25 -2.27 16.26
C THR A 301 -10.58 -1.49 17.54
N GLY A 302 -9.57 -1.07 18.31
CA GLY A 302 -9.78 -0.31 19.56
C GLY A 302 -10.36 1.10 19.35
N TYR A 303 -10.16 1.69 18.16
CA TYR A 303 -10.59 3.05 17.82
C TYR A 303 -11.13 3.11 16.39
N ALA A 304 -12.14 2.28 16.09
CA ALA A 304 -12.67 2.12 14.73
C ALA A 304 -13.31 3.42 14.20
N GLU A 305 -14.00 4.16 15.07
CA GLU A 305 -14.57 5.48 14.77
C GLU A 305 -13.48 6.51 14.41
N LYS A 306 -12.36 6.48 15.12
CA LYS A 306 -11.21 7.33 14.81
C LYS A 306 -10.57 6.95 13.49
N ALA A 307 -10.35 5.66 13.25
CA ALA A 307 -9.82 5.17 11.97
C ALA A 307 -10.70 5.60 10.79
N PHE A 308 -12.03 5.51 10.94
CA PHE A 308 -12.97 5.97 9.93
C PHE A 308 -12.85 7.47 9.68
N SER A 309 -12.75 8.30 10.73
CA SER A 309 -12.59 9.75 10.58
C SER A 309 -11.29 10.15 9.86
N LEU A 310 -10.21 9.38 10.03
CA LEU A 310 -8.90 9.68 9.46
C LEU A 310 -8.71 9.11 8.05
N TYR A 311 -9.22 7.91 7.78
CA TYR A 311 -8.88 7.15 6.58
C TYR A 311 -10.10 6.78 5.72
N GLY A 312 -11.32 7.10 6.17
CA GLY A 312 -12.57 6.82 5.46
C GLY A 312 -13.04 5.36 5.51
N GLY A 313 -12.43 4.52 6.36
CA GLY A 313 -12.78 3.12 6.50
C GLY A 313 -12.47 2.57 7.90
N VAL A 314 -13.07 1.44 8.25
CA VAL A 314 -12.87 0.76 9.54
C VAL A 314 -11.80 -0.34 9.45
N PRO A 315 -11.00 -0.55 10.51
CA PRO A 315 -9.87 -1.48 10.50
C PRO A 315 -10.32 -2.94 10.56
N ILE A 316 -9.42 -3.84 10.14
CA ILE A 316 -9.61 -5.28 10.21
C ILE A 316 -9.20 -5.79 11.58
N LYS A 317 -10.00 -6.70 12.15
CA LYS A 317 -9.61 -7.51 13.32
C LYS A 317 -8.92 -8.81 12.91
N GLY A 318 -7.77 -9.12 13.49
CA GLY A 318 -7.09 -10.41 13.25
C GLY A 318 -5.64 -10.24 12.84
N SER A 319 -4.99 -11.35 12.46
CA SER A 319 -3.54 -11.39 12.22
C SER A 319 -3.08 -10.50 11.06
N HIS A 320 -3.96 -10.24 10.09
CA HIS A 320 -3.74 -9.43 8.90
C HIS A 320 -4.10 -7.94 9.07
N SER A 321 -4.36 -7.48 10.30
CA SER A 321 -4.73 -6.09 10.57
C SER A 321 -3.68 -5.08 10.11
N HIS A 322 -2.39 -5.43 10.19
CA HIS A 322 -1.29 -4.57 9.75
C HIS A 322 -1.35 -4.26 8.25
N GLU A 323 -1.61 -5.26 7.41
CA GLU A 323 -1.84 -5.04 5.98
C GLU A 323 -3.16 -4.30 5.73
N GLY A 324 -4.22 -4.65 6.47
CA GLY A 324 -5.50 -3.92 6.42
C GLY A 324 -5.35 -2.42 6.67
N GLY A 325 -4.51 -2.03 7.63
CA GLY A 325 -4.25 -0.63 7.91
C GLY A 325 -3.38 0.08 6.87
N LEU A 326 -2.41 -0.60 6.24
CA LEU A 326 -1.74 -0.05 5.05
C LEU A 326 -2.76 0.27 3.96
N ARG A 327 -3.70 -0.64 3.73
CA ARG A 327 -4.78 -0.46 2.76
C ARG A 327 -5.73 0.67 3.14
N LEU A 328 -6.00 0.92 4.42
CA LEU A 328 -6.76 2.09 4.87
C LEU A 328 -6.04 3.40 4.56
N ILE A 329 -4.75 3.49 4.89
CA ILE A 329 -3.92 4.68 4.63
C ILE A 329 -3.89 5.00 3.12
N LEU A 330 -3.66 3.98 2.28
CA LEU A 330 -3.68 4.14 0.83
C LEU A 330 -5.06 4.54 0.29
N ASN A 331 -6.15 4.04 0.87
CA ASN A 331 -7.50 4.43 0.49
C ASN A 331 -7.77 5.91 0.84
N GLY A 332 -7.36 6.36 2.02
CA GLY A 332 -7.43 7.77 2.42
C GLY A 332 -6.68 8.67 1.44
N LEU A 333 -5.45 8.30 1.06
CA LEU A 333 -4.66 9.00 0.04
C LEU A 333 -5.35 9.01 -1.34
N ALA A 334 -5.87 7.86 -1.78
CA ALA A 334 -6.56 7.73 -3.06
C ALA A 334 -7.81 8.61 -3.10
N MET A 335 -8.59 8.63 -2.02
CA MET A 335 -9.79 9.46 -1.92
C MET A 335 -9.46 10.95 -1.89
N SER A 336 -8.40 11.37 -1.19
CA SER A 336 -7.95 12.76 -1.19
C SER A 336 -7.46 13.19 -2.57
N ALA A 337 -6.67 12.36 -3.26
CA ALA A 337 -6.19 12.65 -4.62
C ALA A 337 -7.33 12.71 -5.65
N ALA A 338 -8.28 11.76 -5.59
CA ALA A 338 -9.34 11.60 -6.58
C ALA A 338 -10.22 12.85 -6.73
N LYS A 339 -10.48 13.57 -5.63
CA LYS A 339 -11.25 14.84 -5.62
C LYS A 339 -10.70 15.90 -6.59
N TYR A 340 -9.41 15.84 -6.89
CA TYR A 340 -8.70 16.84 -7.71
C TYR A 340 -8.29 16.32 -9.10
N GLY A 341 -8.84 15.18 -9.53
CA GLY A 341 -8.45 14.54 -10.80
C GLY A 341 -7.05 13.94 -10.76
N LEU A 342 -6.54 13.62 -9.55
CA LEU A 342 -5.24 13.02 -9.33
C LEU A 342 -5.40 11.53 -9.01
N SER A 343 -4.58 10.68 -9.61
CA SER A 343 -4.48 9.26 -9.32
C SER A 343 -3.23 8.96 -8.50
N ILE A 344 -3.31 7.91 -7.69
CA ILE A 344 -2.17 7.38 -6.94
C ILE A 344 -1.72 6.03 -7.50
N GLU A 345 -0.42 5.78 -7.45
CA GLU A 345 0.20 4.48 -7.70
C GLU A 345 1.10 4.15 -6.49
N PRO A 346 0.71 3.18 -5.63
CA PRO A 346 1.58 2.71 -4.56
C PRO A 346 2.85 2.07 -5.13
N LEU A 347 4.01 2.60 -4.77
CA LEU A 347 5.32 2.06 -5.18
C LEU A 347 5.88 1.10 -4.13
N LEU A 348 5.69 1.40 -2.85
CA LEU A 348 6.13 0.58 -1.72
C LEU A 348 5.31 0.95 -0.47
N SER A 349 4.78 -0.04 0.26
CA SER A 349 3.90 0.21 1.41
C SER A 349 4.20 -0.78 2.54
N LEU A 350 4.93 -0.37 3.55
CA LEU A 350 5.46 -1.27 4.57
C LEU A 350 4.84 -1.03 5.94
N SER A 351 4.46 -2.11 6.63
CA SER A 351 4.20 -2.09 8.07
C SER A 351 5.48 -2.50 8.80
N ILE A 352 6.09 -1.56 9.52
CA ILE A 352 7.41 -1.72 10.13
C ILE A 352 7.27 -1.47 11.63
N ASP A 353 7.34 -2.55 12.39
CA ASP A 353 7.20 -2.57 13.85
C ASP A 353 5.93 -1.87 14.36
N PHE A 354 5.98 -0.56 14.62
CA PHE A 354 4.90 0.28 15.16
C PHE A 354 4.43 1.38 14.21
N TYR A 355 4.94 1.45 12.98
CA TYR A 355 4.54 2.47 12.02
C TYR A 355 4.26 1.88 10.62
N ALA A 356 3.44 2.59 9.87
CA ALA A 356 3.22 2.37 8.45
C ALA A 356 4.05 3.37 7.65
N ARG A 357 4.66 2.94 6.56
CA ARG A 357 5.40 3.80 5.63
C ARG A 357 5.00 3.51 4.20
N THR A 358 4.44 4.48 3.51
CA THR A 358 4.04 4.34 2.10
C THR A 358 4.79 5.33 1.21
N PHE A 359 5.13 4.88 0.01
CA PHE A 359 5.75 5.64 -1.07
C PHE A 359 4.80 5.56 -2.25
N VAL A 360 4.29 6.69 -2.69
CA VAL A 360 3.18 6.77 -3.64
C VAL A 360 3.53 7.75 -4.73
N ARG A 361 3.45 7.32 -5.99
CA ARG A 361 3.52 8.23 -7.13
C ARG A 361 2.16 8.87 -7.34
N VAL A 362 2.11 10.19 -7.44
CA VAL A 362 0.87 10.94 -7.70
C VAL A 362 0.91 11.48 -9.12
N SER A 363 -0.12 11.23 -9.92
CA SER A 363 -0.21 11.69 -11.31
C SER A 363 -1.53 12.41 -11.57
N ARG A 364 -1.51 13.46 -12.38
CA ARG A 364 -2.72 14.11 -12.88
C ARG A 364 -3.28 13.28 -14.03
N SER A 365 -4.32 12.50 -13.74
CA SER A 365 -5.00 11.71 -14.75
C SER A 365 -6.46 11.45 -14.36
N PRO A 366 -7.40 12.29 -14.84
CA PRO A 366 -8.83 12.06 -14.65
C PRO A 366 -9.30 10.70 -15.20
N ALA A 367 -8.61 10.15 -16.20
CA ALA A 367 -8.87 8.81 -16.70
C ALA A 367 -8.52 7.73 -15.66
N GLN A 368 -7.36 7.82 -15.00
CA GLN A 368 -6.95 6.84 -13.99
C GLN A 368 -7.79 6.93 -12.70
N VAL A 369 -8.32 8.12 -12.36
CA VAL A 369 -9.22 8.29 -11.20
C VAL A 369 -10.44 7.37 -11.29
N LYS A 370 -10.92 7.04 -12.49
CA LYS A 370 -12.09 6.16 -12.68
C LYS A 370 -11.88 4.73 -12.15
N PHE A 371 -10.63 4.30 -11.97
CA PHE A 371 -10.33 2.98 -11.41
C PHE A 371 -10.37 2.94 -9.88
N VAL A 372 -10.40 4.10 -9.19
CA VAL A 372 -10.37 4.16 -7.72
C VAL A 372 -11.50 3.35 -7.10
N ALA A 373 -12.75 3.54 -7.56
CA ALA A 373 -13.89 2.77 -7.07
C ALA A 373 -13.75 1.25 -7.34
N GLY A 374 -13.14 0.90 -8.48
CA GLY A 374 -12.84 -0.49 -8.83
C GLY A 374 -11.73 -1.10 -7.97
N ASN A 375 -10.89 -0.28 -7.35
CA ASN A 375 -9.82 -0.66 -6.45
C ASN A 375 -10.19 -0.44 -4.97
N THR A 376 -11.43 -0.07 -4.64
CA THR A 376 -11.89 0.01 -3.26
C THR A 376 -12.49 -1.31 -2.82
N LEU A 377 -11.98 -1.84 -1.71
CA LEU A 377 -12.25 -3.16 -1.15
C LEU A 377 -13.00 -3.06 0.19
N LEU A 378 -14.07 -3.83 0.33
CA LEU A 378 -14.71 -4.23 1.58
C LEU A 378 -14.29 -5.65 1.94
N HIS A 379 -14.17 -5.91 3.24
CA HIS A 379 -13.64 -7.16 3.75
C HIS A 379 -14.62 -7.80 4.75
N TYR A 380 -15.12 -8.99 4.42
CA TYR A 380 -15.98 -9.79 5.28
C TYR A 380 -15.11 -10.77 6.06
N ASN A 381 -15.06 -10.64 7.38
CA ASN A 381 -14.07 -11.35 8.20
C ASN A 381 -14.73 -12.15 9.33
N CYS A 382 -14.39 -13.43 9.43
CA CYS A 382 -14.80 -14.31 10.52
C CYS A 382 -13.86 -14.17 11.73
N ASP A 383 -13.79 -12.97 12.29
CA ASP A 383 -12.89 -12.59 13.38
C ASP A 383 -13.19 -13.27 14.73
N SER A 384 -14.46 -13.60 14.98
CA SER A 384 -14.92 -14.30 16.19
C SER A 384 -14.90 -15.82 16.04
N GLY A 385 -14.66 -16.32 14.84
CA GLY A 385 -14.70 -17.73 14.49
C GLY A 385 -13.34 -18.24 14.04
N CYS A 386 -13.28 -18.71 12.79
CA CYS A 386 -12.10 -19.39 12.26
C CYS A 386 -11.04 -18.45 11.68
N GLY A 387 -11.35 -17.16 11.48
CA GLY A 387 -10.43 -16.18 10.87
C GLY A 387 -10.47 -16.15 9.34
N ALA A 388 -11.34 -16.95 8.71
CA ALA A 388 -11.53 -16.90 7.27
C ALA A 388 -12.21 -15.60 6.81
N TRP A 389 -11.93 -15.17 5.59
CA TRP A 389 -12.46 -13.93 5.03
C TRP A 389 -12.91 -14.05 3.58
N ASN A 390 -13.73 -13.11 3.15
CA ASN A 390 -14.06 -12.87 1.75
C ASN A 390 -13.94 -11.38 1.39
N ASN A 391 -13.59 -11.09 0.14
CA ASN A 391 -13.26 -9.76 -0.34
C ASN A 391 -14.29 -9.29 -1.37
N GLN A 392 -14.82 -8.07 -1.19
CA GLN A 392 -15.81 -7.46 -2.07
C GLN A 392 -15.32 -6.09 -2.57
N TYR A 393 -15.16 -5.95 -3.87
CA TYR A 393 -14.85 -4.66 -4.48
C TYR A 393 -16.13 -3.82 -4.68
N LEU A 394 -16.05 -2.50 -4.53
CA LEU A 394 -17.22 -1.61 -4.65
C LEU A 394 -17.72 -1.46 -6.10
N ALA A 395 -16.80 -1.43 -7.06
CA ALA A 395 -17.12 -1.39 -8.48
C ALA A 395 -16.38 -2.48 -9.25
N SER A 396 -16.85 -2.77 -10.47
CA SER A 396 -16.20 -3.64 -11.44
C SER A 396 -15.64 -2.80 -12.58
N THR A 397 -14.44 -3.15 -13.04
CA THR A 397 -13.90 -2.63 -14.31
C THR A 397 -13.76 -3.77 -15.29
N LYS A 398 -14.33 -3.62 -16.49
CA LYS A 398 -14.25 -4.59 -17.59
C LYS A 398 -13.51 -3.96 -18.76
N HIS A 399 -12.62 -4.71 -19.37
CA HIS A 399 -11.91 -4.28 -20.57
C HIS A 399 -12.60 -4.86 -21.80
N LYS A 400 -12.88 -4.01 -22.80
CA LYS A 400 -13.42 -4.41 -24.10
C LYS A 400 -12.72 -3.62 -25.19
N LEU A 401 -12.68 -4.16 -26.40
CA LEU A 401 -12.23 -3.40 -27.55
C LEU A 401 -13.38 -2.50 -28.05
N ASP A 402 -13.06 -1.28 -28.45
CA ASP A 402 -13.99 -0.41 -29.16
C ASP A 402 -14.22 -0.91 -30.60
N LYS A 403 -15.09 -0.23 -31.35
CA LYS A 403 -15.38 -0.59 -32.75
C LYS A 403 -14.15 -0.51 -33.68
N ARG A 404 -13.06 0.13 -33.23
CA ARG A 404 -11.81 0.32 -33.96
C ARG A 404 -10.69 -0.61 -33.47
N GLY A 405 -10.97 -1.51 -32.51
CA GLY A 405 -9.99 -2.43 -31.94
C GLY A 405 -9.16 -1.85 -30.79
N ASN A 406 -9.46 -0.64 -30.30
CA ASN A 406 -8.71 -0.04 -29.19
C ASN A 406 -9.25 -0.52 -27.84
N PRO A 407 -8.39 -0.80 -26.85
CA PRO A 407 -8.84 -1.16 -25.51
C PRO A 407 -9.57 -0.01 -24.83
N MET A 408 -10.77 -0.29 -24.34
CA MET A 408 -11.63 0.62 -23.59
C MET A 408 -12.08 -0.03 -22.28
N SER A 409 -11.93 0.71 -21.18
CA SER A 409 -12.39 0.28 -19.85
C SER A 409 -13.82 0.74 -19.59
N TYR A 410 -14.68 -0.18 -19.18
CA TYR A 410 -16.05 0.05 -18.77
C TYR A 410 -16.17 -0.16 -17.26
N HIS A 411 -16.60 0.88 -16.55
CA HIS A 411 -16.80 0.84 -15.11
C HIS A 411 -18.29 0.60 -14.81
N GLY A 412 -18.57 -0.34 -13.92
CA GLY A 412 -19.93 -0.69 -13.51
C GLY A 412 -20.01 -1.04 -12.03
N LEU A 413 -21.23 -1.21 -11.53
CA LEU A 413 -21.47 -1.61 -10.15
C LEU A 413 -21.06 -3.08 -9.93
N ALA A 414 -20.47 -3.37 -8.77
CA ALA A 414 -20.24 -4.75 -8.36
C ALA A 414 -21.55 -5.37 -7.82
N GLN A 415 -21.75 -6.66 -8.07
CA GLN A 415 -22.85 -7.40 -7.45
C GLN A 415 -22.50 -7.75 -6.00
N ALA A 416 -23.44 -7.53 -5.09
CA ALA A 416 -23.28 -7.75 -3.65
C ALA A 416 -24.54 -8.45 -3.08
N PRO A 417 -24.41 -9.21 -1.96
CA PRO A 417 -23.17 -9.47 -1.22
C PRO A 417 -22.38 -10.66 -1.76
N THR A 418 -21.05 -10.60 -1.65
CA THR A 418 -20.15 -11.72 -1.99
C THR A 418 -20.03 -12.76 -0.87
N ALA A 419 -20.44 -12.43 0.35
CA ALA A 419 -20.50 -13.34 1.49
C ALA A 419 -21.77 -13.07 2.31
N GLY A 420 -22.33 -14.14 2.90
CA GLY A 420 -23.44 -14.03 3.85
C GLY A 420 -22.99 -13.50 5.22
N PRO A 421 -23.92 -13.25 6.15
CA PRO A 421 -23.62 -12.76 7.50
C PRO A 421 -22.91 -13.80 8.40
N HIS A 422 -22.82 -15.05 7.95
CA HIS A 422 -22.18 -16.16 8.64
C HIS A 422 -21.12 -16.81 7.72
N CYS A 423 -20.00 -17.18 8.32
CA CYS A 423 -18.87 -17.80 7.66
C CYS A 423 -19.27 -19.19 7.13
N GLU A 424 -19.00 -19.43 5.86
CA GLU A 424 -19.28 -20.72 5.21
C GLU A 424 -18.48 -21.89 5.81
N HIS A 425 -17.32 -21.62 6.42
CA HIS A 425 -16.45 -22.67 6.95
C HIS A 425 -16.80 -23.12 8.36
N CYS A 426 -17.15 -22.17 9.26
CA CYS A 426 -17.40 -22.49 10.67
C CYS A 426 -18.77 -22.06 11.20
N GLY A 427 -19.56 -21.34 10.40
CA GLY A 427 -20.91 -20.88 10.77
C GLY A 427 -20.95 -19.67 11.71
N PHE A 428 -19.81 -19.10 12.09
CA PHE A 428 -19.75 -17.92 12.98
C PHE A 428 -20.03 -16.64 12.21
N LYS A 429 -20.42 -15.58 12.93
CA LYS A 429 -20.69 -14.27 12.35
C LYS A 429 -19.46 -13.71 11.63
N THR A 430 -19.70 -13.04 10.51
CA THR A 430 -18.70 -12.25 9.79
C THR A 430 -18.94 -10.77 10.01
N HIS A 431 -17.87 -10.03 10.34
CA HIS A 431 -17.91 -8.57 10.44
C HIS A 431 -17.34 -7.91 9.19
N LEU A 432 -17.83 -6.72 8.87
CA LEU A 432 -17.35 -5.89 7.78
C LEU A 432 -16.16 -5.03 8.23
N ALA A 433 -15.18 -4.89 7.35
CA ALA A 433 -14.11 -3.92 7.44
C ALA A 433 -13.91 -3.16 6.11
N GLY A 434 -13.20 -2.03 6.14
CA GLY A 434 -13.04 -1.11 5.02
C GLY A 434 -14.06 0.05 5.00
N PRO A 435 -14.23 0.74 3.87
CA PRO A 435 -13.52 0.56 2.61
C PRO A 435 -12.00 0.77 2.74
N MET A 436 -11.21 0.02 1.96
CA MET A 436 -9.76 0.12 1.93
C MET A 436 -9.21 -0.13 0.52
N TRP A 437 -7.91 0.08 0.31
CA TRP A 437 -7.26 -0.12 -0.98
C TRP A 437 -7.15 -1.61 -1.31
N GLY A 438 -7.77 -2.04 -2.41
CA GLY A 438 -7.71 -3.38 -2.98
C GLY A 438 -6.75 -3.51 -4.17
N GLY A 439 -6.08 -2.42 -4.57
CA GLY A 439 -4.98 -2.48 -5.53
C GLY A 439 -3.72 -3.11 -4.94
N ARG A 440 -2.69 -3.27 -5.77
CA ARG A 440 -1.36 -3.73 -5.35
C ARG A 440 -0.73 -2.72 -4.37
N LEU A 441 0.06 -3.24 -3.42
CA LEU A 441 0.76 -2.44 -2.40
C LEU A 441 2.13 -1.93 -2.86
N HIS A 442 2.67 -2.55 -3.91
CA HIS A 442 4.05 -2.43 -4.34
C HIS A 442 4.17 -2.39 -5.86
N ASN A 443 5.14 -1.60 -6.33
CA ASN A 443 5.66 -1.68 -7.69
C ASN A 443 6.97 -2.49 -7.65
N PRO A 444 7.01 -3.70 -8.27
CA PRO A 444 8.18 -4.58 -8.22
C PRO A 444 9.47 -3.92 -8.73
N GLN A 445 9.38 -3.10 -9.78
CA GLN A 445 10.54 -2.43 -10.37
C GLN A 445 11.10 -1.35 -9.44
N PHE A 446 10.25 -0.68 -8.66
CA PHE A 446 10.70 0.25 -7.64
C PHE A 446 11.52 -0.44 -6.55
N ILE A 447 11.02 -1.58 -6.05
CA ILE A 447 11.72 -2.38 -5.04
C ILE A 447 13.05 -2.91 -5.59
N GLN A 448 13.04 -3.48 -6.80
CA GLN A 448 14.25 -3.96 -7.47
C GLN A 448 15.27 -2.84 -7.67
N ARG A 449 14.83 -1.63 -8.02
CA ARG A 449 15.74 -0.49 -8.14
C ARG A 449 16.41 -0.17 -6.82
N ILE A 450 15.68 -0.12 -5.71
CA ILE A 450 16.27 0.11 -4.38
C ILE A 450 17.24 -1.03 -4.02
N LEU A 451 16.85 -2.29 -4.21
CA LEU A 451 17.71 -3.45 -3.97
C LEU A 451 19.02 -3.40 -4.78
N SER A 452 18.97 -2.89 -6.02
CA SER A 452 20.15 -2.73 -6.88
C SER A 452 21.16 -1.70 -6.37
N ILE A 453 20.72 -0.75 -5.53
CA ILE A 453 21.59 0.28 -4.93
C ILE A 453 22.36 -0.28 -3.72
N LEU A 454 21.75 -1.20 -2.96
CA LEU A 454 22.29 -1.67 -1.67
C LEU A 454 23.75 -2.16 -1.72
N PRO A 455 24.21 -2.92 -2.74
CA PRO A 455 25.59 -3.39 -2.81
C PRO A 455 26.63 -2.27 -2.97
N THR A 456 26.20 -1.08 -3.41
CA THR A 456 27.08 0.07 -3.66
C THR A 456 27.25 0.98 -2.43
N LEU A 457 26.51 0.73 -1.36
CA LEU A 457 26.47 1.59 -0.18
C LEU A 457 27.60 1.27 0.80
N ASP A 458 28.11 2.31 1.44
CA ASP A 458 28.96 2.17 2.62
C ASP A 458 28.11 1.65 3.80
N LYS A 459 28.52 0.51 4.36
CA LYS A 459 27.82 -0.17 5.46
C LYS A 459 27.97 0.56 6.79
N GLU A 460 29.00 1.39 6.95
CA GLU A 460 29.18 2.22 8.15
C GLU A 460 28.21 3.40 8.16
N VAL A 461 27.90 3.94 6.96
CA VAL A 461 26.91 5.00 6.77
C VAL A 461 25.49 4.44 6.88
N TYR A 462 25.21 3.33 6.18
CA TYR A 462 23.89 2.68 6.17
C TYR A 462 23.89 1.38 6.97
N GLN A 463 23.83 1.52 8.29
CA GLN A 463 23.88 0.38 9.22
C GLN A 463 22.65 -0.54 9.11
N THR A 464 21.54 -0.05 8.55
CA THR A 464 20.31 -0.83 8.43
C THR A 464 20.17 -1.63 7.12
N VAL A 465 21.19 -1.62 6.24
CA VAL A 465 21.18 -2.33 4.94
C VAL A 465 20.71 -3.79 5.03
N PRO A 466 21.18 -4.63 5.97
CA PRO A 466 20.74 -6.02 6.04
C PRO A 466 19.23 -6.17 6.30
N ARG A 467 18.67 -5.25 7.09
CA ARG A 467 17.23 -5.21 7.40
C ARG A 467 16.44 -4.69 6.20
N ILE A 468 16.95 -3.66 5.51
CA ILE A 468 16.30 -3.12 4.30
C ILE A 468 16.24 -4.20 3.22
N GLU A 469 17.35 -4.89 2.98
CA GLU A 469 17.42 -5.99 2.02
C GLU A 469 16.39 -7.07 2.33
N GLY A 470 16.30 -7.53 3.58
CA GLY A 470 15.35 -8.58 3.97
C GLY A 470 13.89 -8.13 3.90
N MET A 471 13.59 -6.90 4.32
CA MET A 471 12.24 -6.34 4.27
C MET A 471 11.75 -6.16 2.82
N LEU A 472 12.58 -5.53 1.98
CA LEU A 472 12.26 -5.28 0.58
C LEU A 472 12.17 -6.56 -0.25
N THR A 473 13.05 -7.52 0.00
CA THR A 473 12.95 -8.83 -0.65
C THR A 473 11.65 -9.52 -0.27
N THR A 474 11.25 -9.50 1.01
CA THR A 474 9.98 -10.09 1.45
C THR A 474 8.78 -9.40 0.79
N ALA A 475 8.79 -8.06 0.71
CA ALA A 475 7.76 -7.29 0.01
C ALA A 475 7.71 -7.59 -1.50
N LEU A 476 8.85 -7.85 -2.15
CA LEU A 476 8.91 -8.27 -3.55
C LEU A 476 8.35 -9.69 -3.74
N GLU A 477 8.67 -10.61 -2.83
CA GLU A 477 8.19 -12.00 -2.82
C GLU A 477 6.67 -12.12 -2.55
N GLU A 478 5.99 -11.07 -2.06
CA GLU A 478 4.54 -11.10 -1.81
C GLU A 478 3.70 -11.18 -3.10
N ASP A 479 4.28 -10.84 -4.24
CA ASP A 479 3.64 -10.94 -5.55
C ASP A 479 3.85 -12.32 -6.15
N LEU A 480 2.86 -13.21 -5.96
CA LEU A 480 2.92 -14.61 -6.40
C LEU A 480 3.07 -14.77 -7.93
N ASP A 481 2.74 -13.74 -8.70
CA ASP A 481 2.79 -13.75 -10.16
C ASP A 481 4.16 -13.30 -10.71
N LEU A 482 5.06 -12.82 -9.85
CA LEU A 482 6.45 -12.55 -10.26
C LEU A 482 7.20 -13.86 -10.41
N THR A 483 7.58 -14.18 -11.64
CA THR A 483 8.50 -15.31 -11.88
C THR A 483 9.93 -14.93 -11.46
N PRO A 484 10.77 -15.88 -11.01
CA PRO A 484 12.18 -15.61 -10.69
C PRO A 484 12.97 -14.98 -11.85
N SER A 485 12.59 -15.26 -13.10
CA SER A 485 13.16 -14.63 -14.30
C SER A 485 12.89 -13.12 -14.36
N SER A 486 11.76 -12.66 -13.80
CA SER A 486 11.35 -11.26 -13.69
C SER A 486 12.06 -10.52 -12.55
N ILE A 487 12.79 -11.22 -11.67
CA ILE A 487 13.46 -10.67 -10.48
C ILE A 487 14.87 -10.14 -10.82
N LYS A 488 15.43 -10.46 -12.00
CA LYS A 488 16.73 -9.93 -12.42
C LYS A 488 16.58 -8.45 -12.82
N PRO A 489 17.44 -7.55 -12.30
CA PRO A 489 17.43 -6.16 -12.72
C PRO A 489 17.63 -6.11 -14.24
N ALA A 490 16.72 -5.43 -14.93
CA ALA A 490 16.81 -5.22 -16.37
C ALA A 490 18.17 -4.60 -16.69
N GLN A 491 19.05 -5.38 -17.32
CA GLN A 491 20.16 -4.82 -18.08
C GLN A 491 19.53 -4.08 -19.27
N PRO A 492 20.09 -2.95 -19.72
CA PRO A 492 19.64 -2.30 -20.93
C PRO A 492 20.07 -3.17 -22.13
N SER A 493 19.30 -4.21 -22.43
CA SER A 493 19.50 -5.03 -23.62
C SER A 493 18.65 -4.48 -24.76
N SER A 494 19.34 -4.29 -25.88
CA SER A 494 18.85 -3.99 -27.23
C SER A 494 17.58 -4.75 -27.61
N GLU A 495 16.68 -4.01 -28.26
CA GLU A 495 15.69 -4.43 -29.26
C GLU A 495 15.08 -5.83 -29.06
N THR A 496 13.85 -5.87 -28.55
CA THR A 496 12.95 -7.00 -28.77
C THR A 496 11.54 -6.47 -29.02
N GLU A 497 10.92 -7.06 -30.05
CA GLU A 497 9.74 -6.60 -30.76
C GLU A 497 8.51 -6.37 -29.86
N MET A 498 7.89 -5.21 -30.04
CA MET A 498 6.68 -4.79 -29.35
C MET A 498 5.45 -5.34 -30.06
N THR A 499 4.61 -6.10 -29.34
CA THR A 499 3.21 -6.30 -29.73
C THR A 499 2.40 -5.04 -29.38
N GLU A 500 1.83 -4.42 -30.42
CA GLU A 500 1.00 -3.22 -30.35
C GLU A 500 -0.33 -3.48 -29.62
N SER A 501 -0.42 -3.07 -28.35
CA SER A 501 -1.66 -2.57 -27.74
C SER A 501 -1.38 -2.03 -26.33
N GLN A 502 -0.70 -0.90 -26.22
CA GLN A 502 -0.64 -0.11 -24.99
C GLN A 502 -0.97 1.35 -25.32
N SER A 503 -1.82 1.95 -24.49
CA SER A 503 -2.39 3.28 -24.66
C SER A 503 -1.33 4.37 -24.92
N GLU A 504 -1.65 5.27 -25.86
CA GLU A 504 -0.74 6.17 -26.59
C GLU A 504 0.07 7.20 -25.77
N GLU A 505 -0.01 7.21 -24.43
CA GLU A 505 0.76 8.13 -23.58
C GLU A 505 1.84 7.48 -22.70
N SER A 506 1.75 6.19 -22.35
CA SER A 506 2.78 5.54 -21.49
C SER A 506 3.93 4.89 -22.27
N SER A 507 3.76 4.63 -23.57
CA SER A 507 4.68 3.80 -24.37
C SER A 507 5.86 4.54 -25.02
N LYS A 508 6.09 5.83 -24.75
CA LYS A 508 7.09 6.62 -25.52
C LYS A 508 8.51 6.62 -24.95
N TYR A 509 8.70 6.15 -23.71
CA TYR A 509 9.98 6.23 -22.99
C TYR A 509 10.22 4.94 -22.18
N PRO A 510 11.35 4.22 -22.36
CA PRO A 510 11.71 3.11 -21.48
C PRO A 510 12.07 3.66 -20.09
N SER A 511 11.18 3.44 -19.12
CA SER A 511 11.34 4.05 -17.79
C SER A 511 11.88 3.06 -16.77
N ILE A 512 12.86 3.47 -15.95
CA ILE A 512 13.45 2.65 -14.86
C ILE A 512 12.38 2.07 -13.91
N ILE A 513 11.33 2.84 -13.63
CA ILE A 513 10.21 2.46 -12.77
C ILE A 513 8.92 2.66 -13.60
N ALA A 514 8.56 1.65 -14.39
CA ALA A 514 7.35 1.65 -15.21
C ALA A 514 6.10 1.84 -14.36
N LYS A 515 5.14 2.59 -14.91
CA LYS A 515 3.82 2.75 -14.30
C LYS A 515 3.09 1.42 -14.38
N MET A 516 2.52 0.99 -13.26
CA MET A 516 1.62 -0.17 -13.26
C MET A 516 0.30 0.16 -13.94
N ASP A 517 -0.38 -0.86 -14.47
CA ASP A 517 -1.75 -0.70 -14.95
C ASP A 517 -2.66 -0.33 -13.74
N PRO A 518 -3.33 0.84 -13.78
CA PRO A 518 -4.18 1.32 -12.69
C PRO A 518 -5.39 0.42 -12.41
N SER A 519 -5.74 -0.48 -13.34
CA SER A 519 -6.83 -1.43 -13.18
C SER A 519 -6.45 -2.68 -12.36
N LEU A 520 -5.15 -2.86 -12.08
CA LEU A 520 -4.65 -4.03 -11.38
C LEU A 520 -5.03 -4.02 -9.90
N ARG A 521 -5.79 -5.04 -9.53
CA ARG A 521 -6.06 -5.40 -8.13
C ARG A 521 -4.93 -6.26 -7.57
N ASP A 522 -4.83 -6.29 -6.25
CA ASP A 522 -4.07 -7.34 -5.58
C ASP A 522 -4.86 -8.66 -5.71
N PRO A 523 -4.32 -9.68 -6.38
CA PRO A 523 -5.05 -10.94 -6.58
C PRO A 523 -5.22 -11.73 -5.28
N TYR A 524 -4.25 -11.63 -4.36
CA TYR A 524 -4.18 -12.44 -3.16
C TYR A 524 -3.85 -11.57 -1.94
N PRO A 525 -4.72 -10.61 -1.59
CA PRO A 525 -4.49 -9.72 -0.47
C PRO A 525 -4.54 -10.50 0.85
N PHE A 526 -3.80 -9.99 1.84
CA PHE A 526 -3.69 -10.51 3.20
C PHE A 526 -2.85 -11.78 3.33
N TYR A 527 -2.81 -12.29 4.56
CA TYR A 527 -2.05 -13.46 4.99
C TYR A 527 -2.68 -14.03 6.27
N PHE A 528 -2.38 -15.28 6.59
CA PHE A 528 -2.77 -15.90 7.86
C PHE A 528 -1.55 -16.40 8.62
N ILE A 529 -1.75 -16.76 9.89
CA ILE A 529 -0.73 -17.35 10.75
C ILE A 529 -1.20 -18.73 11.23
N LEU A 530 -0.30 -19.72 11.21
CA LEU A 530 -0.65 -21.10 11.57
C LEU A 530 -1.12 -21.25 13.02
N GLY A 531 -0.58 -20.44 13.94
CA GLY A 531 -1.02 -20.42 15.33
C GLY A 531 -2.51 -20.06 15.47
N ALA A 532 -3.02 -19.14 14.65
CA ALA A 532 -4.45 -18.78 14.66
C ALA A 532 -5.32 -19.92 14.12
N LEU A 533 -4.90 -20.59 13.04
CA LEU A 533 -5.61 -21.76 12.51
C LEU A 533 -5.65 -22.90 13.52
N SER A 534 -4.51 -23.16 14.17
CA SER A 534 -4.36 -24.21 15.17
C SER A 534 -5.24 -23.96 16.39
N LYS A 535 -5.32 -22.68 16.82
CA LYS A 535 -6.21 -22.24 17.90
C LYS A 535 -7.68 -22.51 17.57
N ALA A 536 -8.11 -22.27 16.33
CA ALA A 536 -9.49 -22.50 15.92
C ALA A 536 -9.90 -24.00 16.00
N LEU A 537 -8.97 -24.91 15.75
CA LEU A 537 -9.18 -26.36 15.80
C LEU A 537 -8.73 -27.02 17.12
N HIS A 538 -8.15 -26.26 18.06
CA HIS A 538 -7.55 -26.80 19.29
C HIS A 538 -6.53 -27.91 19.03
N CYS A 539 -5.67 -27.75 18.01
CA CYS A 539 -4.65 -28.72 17.63
C CYS A 539 -3.22 -28.16 17.76
N GLN A 540 -2.23 -29.05 17.66
CA GLN A 540 -0.82 -28.65 17.60
C GLN A 540 -0.53 -27.91 16.29
N THR A 541 0.26 -26.84 16.38
CA THR A 541 0.64 -26.05 15.20
C THR A 541 1.58 -26.82 14.28
N PRO A 542 1.24 -26.96 12.97
CA PRO A 542 2.13 -27.57 12.00
C PRO A 542 3.43 -26.77 11.85
N PRO A 543 4.59 -27.43 11.64
CA PRO A 543 5.79 -26.75 11.19
C PRO A 543 5.52 -25.99 9.89
N ILE A 544 6.03 -24.75 9.79
CA ILE A 544 5.68 -23.85 8.68
C ILE A 544 6.11 -24.41 7.31
N ASP A 545 7.27 -25.09 7.26
CA ASP A 545 7.77 -25.66 6.01
C ASP A 545 6.94 -26.88 5.58
N GLU A 546 6.47 -27.71 6.52
CA GLU A 546 5.57 -28.83 6.20
C GLU A 546 4.22 -28.34 5.70
N PHE A 547 3.67 -27.29 6.33
CA PHE A 547 2.40 -26.70 5.87
C PHE A 547 2.54 -26.06 4.48
N ARG A 548 3.63 -25.36 4.23
CA ARG A 548 3.94 -24.84 2.88
C ARG A 548 4.10 -26.00 1.90
N GLY A 549 4.81 -27.06 2.27
CA GLY A 549 4.91 -28.30 1.48
C GLY A 549 3.55 -28.86 1.12
N ALA A 550 2.62 -28.89 2.07
CA ALA A 550 1.24 -29.31 1.83
C ALA A 550 0.53 -28.44 0.79
N ILE A 551 0.63 -27.11 0.88
CA ILE A 551 0.07 -26.18 -0.13
C ILE A 551 0.66 -26.48 -1.52
N HIS A 552 1.98 -26.63 -1.62
CA HIS A 552 2.67 -26.88 -2.90
C HIS A 552 2.37 -28.28 -3.47
N SER A 553 2.17 -29.29 -2.62
CA SER A 553 1.88 -30.67 -3.05
C SER A 553 0.57 -30.81 -3.85
N ILE A 554 -0.35 -29.87 -3.67
CA ILE A 554 -1.65 -29.81 -4.34
C ILE A 554 -1.73 -28.68 -5.39
N GLY A 555 -0.58 -28.09 -5.77
CA GLY A 555 -0.47 -27.16 -6.89
C GLY A 555 -0.70 -25.68 -6.57
N TYR A 556 -0.87 -25.31 -5.30
CA TYR A 556 -0.97 -23.91 -4.89
C TYR A 556 0.40 -23.33 -4.52
N ARG A 557 0.54 -22.01 -4.60
CA ARG A 557 1.77 -21.27 -4.28
C ARG A 557 1.68 -20.68 -2.89
N SER A 558 2.82 -20.46 -2.24
CA SER A 558 2.86 -19.73 -0.96
C SER A 558 4.12 -18.92 -0.76
N THR A 559 3.96 -17.74 -0.15
CA THR A 559 5.01 -16.80 0.22
C THR A 559 4.81 -16.34 1.66
N ARG A 560 5.65 -15.41 2.12
CA ARG A 560 5.55 -14.78 3.45
C ARG A 560 5.06 -13.36 3.26
N SER A 561 4.53 -12.75 4.31
CA SER A 561 4.24 -11.32 4.31
C SER A 561 5.26 -10.53 5.12
N HIS A 562 5.65 -9.37 4.59
CA HIS A 562 6.50 -8.39 5.26
C HIS A 562 5.83 -7.82 6.51
N ALA A 563 4.49 -7.75 6.53
CA ALA A 563 3.72 -7.11 7.59
C ALA A 563 3.67 -7.92 8.90
N LYS A 564 3.95 -9.23 8.87
CA LYS A 564 4.01 -10.05 10.08
C LYS A 564 4.96 -11.24 9.94
N PRO A 565 5.79 -11.53 10.96
CA PRO A 565 6.58 -12.76 10.99
C PRO A 565 5.69 -14.01 11.07
N ASN A 566 6.20 -15.14 10.56
CA ASN A 566 5.51 -16.43 10.54
C ASN A 566 4.14 -16.42 9.83
N SER A 567 3.96 -15.48 8.91
CA SER A 567 2.81 -15.37 8.04
C SER A 567 2.93 -16.26 6.81
N ILE A 568 1.78 -16.67 6.27
CA ILE A 568 1.66 -17.36 4.99
C ILE A 568 0.66 -16.58 4.14
N ARG A 569 1.11 -16.19 2.94
CA ARG A 569 0.27 -15.72 1.84
C ARG A 569 0.22 -16.81 0.78
N THR A 570 -0.92 -16.98 0.11
CA THR A 570 -1.15 -18.07 -0.84
C THR A 570 -2.32 -17.75 -1.76
N ASP A 571 -2.35 -18.39 -2.93
CA ASP A 571 -3.48 -18.41 -3.86
C ASP A 571 -4.49 -19.54 -3.57
N ALA A 572 -4.24 -20.36 -2.54
CA ALA A 572 -5.18 -21.38 -2.10
C ALA A 572 -6.43 -20.76 -1.42
N PRO A 573 -7.64 -21.19 -1.79
CA PRO A 573 -8.86 -20.72 -1.15
C PRO A 573 -8.98 -21.28 0.28
N TRP A 574 -9.78 -20.61 1.11
CA TRP A 574 -9.99 -21.00 2.51
C TRP A 574 -10.47 -22.45 2.71
N SER A 575 -11.27 -22.96 1.78
CA SER A 575 -11.72 -24.36 1.80
C SER A 575 -10.55 -25.36 1.75
N VAL A 576 -9.51 -25.04 0.97
CA VAL A 576 -8.26 -25.82 0.86
C VAL A 576 -7.40 -25.64 2.12
N ILE A 577 -7.27 -24.42 2.63
CA ILE A 577 -6.50 -24.16 3.87
C ILE A 577 -7.07 -24.97 5.05
N TRP A 578 -8.39 -24.97 5.21
CA TRP A 578 -9.03 -25.76 6.26
C TRP A 578 -8.95 -27.26 6.00
N GLU A 579 -8.90 -27.69 4.74
CA GLU A 579 -8.68 -29.09 4.42
C GLU A 579 -7.28 -29.56 4.81
N ILE A 580 -6.24 -28.77 4.52
CA ILE A 580 -4.87 -29.05 4.98
C ILE A 580 -4.84 -29.15 6.51
N MET A 581 -5.50 -28.25 7.22
CA MET A 581 -5.56 -28.30 8.68
C MET A 581 -6.31 -29.52 9.23
N ARG A 582 -7.42 -29.94 8.59
CA ARG A 582 -8.14 -31.17 8.93
C ARG A 582 -7.26 -32.40 8.71
N GLU A 583 -6.56 -32.44 7.59
CA GLU A 583 -5.66 -33.54 7.27
C GLU A 583 -4.46 -33.60 8.23
N TRP A 584 -3.94 -32.45 8.65
CA TRP A 584 -2.92 -32.36 9.70
C TRP A 584 -3.40 -32.99 11.01
N VAL A 585 -4.59 -32.60 11.46
CA VAL A 585 -5.24 -33.19 12.65
C VAL A 585 -5.39 -34.70 12.49
N ARG A 586 -5.85 -35.17 11.32
CA ARG A 586 -6.06 -36.60 11.06
C ARG A 586 -4.75 -37.41 11.12
N GLN A 587 -3.66 -36.89 10.56
CA GLN A 587 -2.39 -37.61 10.44
C GLN A 587 -1.48 -37.47 11.67
N HIS A 588 -1.39 -36.28 12.28
CA HIS A 588 -0.34 -35.95 13.25
C HIS A 588 -0.85 -35.62 14.65
N ALA A 589 -2.09 -35.13 14.78
CA ALA A 589 -2.62 -34.69 16.06
C ALA A 589 -4.13 -34.89 16.17
N PRO A 590 -4.62 -36.15 16.24
CA PRO A 590 -6.05 -36.40 16.38
C PRO A 590 -6.60 -35.69 17.62
N ILE A 591 -7.65 -34.90 17.40
CA ILE A 591 -8.31 -34.14 18.46
C ILE A 591 -8.94 -35.13 19.44
N LYS A 592 -8.63 -34.99 20.73
CA LYS A 592 -9.22 -35.84 21.78
C LYS A 592 -10.74 -35.76 21.72
N GLU A 593 -11.41 -36.91 21.80
CA GLU A 593 -12.87 -36.97 21.79
C GLU A 593 -13.46 -36.09 22.92
N GLY A 594 -14.44 -35.24 22.57
CA GLY A 594 -15.04 -34.27 23.49
C GLY A 594 -14.25 -32.96 23.74
N SER A 595 -13.03 -32.81 23.20
CA SER A 595 -12.25 -31.57 23.39
C SER A 595 -12.75 -30.38 22.59
N ILE A 596 -13.43 -30.63 21.46
CA ILE A 596 -14.18 -29.61 20.72
C ILE A 596 -15.64 -29.63 21.17
N LYS A 597 -16.07 -28.56 21.82
CA LYS A 597 -17.46 -28.40 22.26
C LYS A 597 -18.38 -28.06 21.09
N PRO A 598 -19.63 -28.57 21.06
CA PRO A 598 -20.65 -28.10 20.12
C PRO A 598 -20.80 -26.59 20.16
N GLY A 599 -21.06 -25.97 19.01
CA GLY A 599 -21.21 -24.52 18.89
C GLY A 599 -19.89 -23.71 18.87
N THR A 600 -18.73 -24.36 18.93
CA THR A 600 -17.42 -23.69 18.73
C THR A 600 -17.04 -23.62 17.24
N PRO A 601 -16.11 -22.72 16.84
CA PRO A 601 -15.63 -22.66 15.46
C PRO A 601 -15.01 -23.98 15.01
N GLY A 602 -14.24 -24.63 15.89
CA GLY A 602 -13.66 -25.95 15.64
C GLY A 602 -14.71 -27.02 15.33
N ALA A 603 -15.86 -27.01 16.02
CA ALA A 603 -16.96 -27.93 15.72
C ALA A 603 -17.52 -27.68 14.31
N GLY A 604 -17.66 -26.41 13.91
CA GLY A 604 -18.04 -26.03 12.55
C GLY A 604 -17.08 -26.57 11.50
N LEU A 605 -15.78 -26.41 11.72
CA LEU A 605 -14.73 -26.84 10.80
C LEU A 605 -14.64 -28.37 10.68
N MET A 606 -14.80 -29.10 11.79
CA MET A 606 -14.72 -30.57 11.82
C MET A 606 -16.00 -31.25 11.31
N ARG A 607 -17.14 -30.55 11.25
CA ARG A 607 -18.35 -31.08 10.58
C ARG A 607 -18.14 -31.33 9.09
N MET A 608 -17.14 -30.70 8.47
CA MET A 608 -16.79 -30.84 7.06
C MET A 608 -15.75 -31.96 6.79
N ASP A 609 -15.46 -32.84 7.77
CA ASP A 609 -14.38 -33.84 7.69
C ASP A 609 -14.66 -35.03 6.74
N ARG A 610 -13.60 -35.48 6.03
CA ARG A 610 -13.56 -36.61 5.08
C ARG A 610 -14.09 -37.92 5.66
N GLY A 611 -13.86 -38.15 6.95
CA GLY A 611 -14.26 -39.38 7.64
C GLY A 611 -15.77 -39.66 7.59
N ARG A 612 -16.62 -38.64 7.35
CA ARG A 612 -18.07 -38.83 7.13
C ARG A 612 -18.45 -39.09 5.67
N PHE A 613 -17.63 -38.67 4.71
CA PHE A 613 -17.85 -38.94 3.28
C PHE A 613 -17.32 -40.32 2.86
N SER A 614 -16.22 -40.78 3.47
CA SER A 614 -15.63 -42.10 3.16
C SER A 614 -16.35 -43.27 3.86
N LYS A 615 -16.93 -43.07 5.05
CA LYS A 615 -17.57 -44.16 5.81
C LYS A 615 -18.92 -44.63 5.26
N GLY A 616 -19.49 -43.93 4.26
CA GLY A 616 -20.69 -44.40 3.56
C GLY A 616 -20.44 -45.51 2.53
N GLY A 617 -19.19 -45.79 2.17
CA GLY A 617 -18.85 -46.74 1.10
C GLY A 617 -18.15 -48.04 1.53
N ALA A 618 -17.87 -48.24 2.82
CA ALA A 618 -16.97 -49.32 3.26
C ALA A 618 -17.61 -50.43 4.11
N GLU A 619 -18.92 -50.43 4.33
CA GLU A 619 -19.63 -51.51 5.07
C GLU A 619 -20.82 -52.11 4.31
N ALA A 620 -20.77 -52.12 2.98
CA ALA A 620 -21.72 -52.87 2.15
C ALA A 620 -20.98 -53.59 1.03
N GLY A 621 -20.28 -54.66 1.38
CA GLY A 621 -19.50 -55.46 0.45
C GLY A 621 -19.70 -56.96 0.64
N VAL A 622 -20.91 -57.47 0.43
CA VAL A 622 -21.14 -58.82 -0.12
C VAL A 622 -22.47 -58.82 -0.89
N GLY A 623 -22.41 -58.97 -2.22
CA GLY A 623 -23.58 -59.26 -3.05
C GLY A 623 -23.55 -58.58 -4.42
N ALA A 624 -23.14 -59.32 -5.44
CA ALA A 624 -23.20 -58.91 -6.84
C ALA A 624 -24.65 -58.65 -7.32
N GLY A 625 -24.87 -57.61 -8.14
CA GLY A 625 -26.07 -57.50 -8.97
C GLY A 625 -26.50 -56.09 -9.37
N ASN A 626 -26.26 -55.76 -10.64
CA ASN A 626 -26.96 -54.80 -11.52
C ASN A 626 -27.09 -53.31 -11.11
N GLY A 627 -26.45 -52.46 -11.93
CA GLY A 627 -26.54 -51.01 -11.88
C GLY A 627 -27.90 -50.49 -12.31
N GLU A 628 -28.50 -49.69 -11.44
CA GLU A 628 -29.53 -48.66 -11.69
C GLU A 628 -29.96 -47.95 -10.37
N ALA A 629 -29.42 -48.35 -9.20
CA ALA A 629 -29.83 -47.84 -7.88
C ALA A 629 -28.84 -46.89 -7.16
N GLU A 630 -27.76 -46.43 -7.79
CA GLU A 630 -26.74 -45.60 -7.09
C GLU A 630 -27.20 -44.15 -6.81
N GLY A 631 -28.04 -43.56 -7.67
CA GLY A 631 -28.53 -42.18 -7.48
C GLY A 631 -29.53 -41.99 -6.32
N SER A 632 -30.18 -43.07 -5.88
CA SER A 632 -31.19 -43.04 -4.81
C SER A 632 -30.56 -43.00 -3.41
N ALA A 633 -29.42 -43.65 -3.22
CA ALA A 633 -28.78 -43.78 -1.91
C ALA A 633 -28.05 -42.48 -1.51
N GLU A 634 -27.37 -41.82 -2.46
CA GLU A 634 -26.75 -40.51 -2.23
C GLU A 634 -27.80 -39.42 -1.93
N ALA A 635 -28.92 -39.42 -2.65
CA ALA A 635 -30.03 -38.49 -2.40
C ALA A 635 -30.68 -38.73 -1.02
N ALA A 636 -30.79 -39.98 -0.58
CA ALA A 636 -31.33 -40.33 0.74
C ALA A 636 -30.37 -39.95 1.88
N ALA A 637 -29.06 -40.20 1.72
CA ALA A 637 -28.03 -39.78 2.68
C ALA A 637 -27.93 -38.26 2.78
N TRP A 638 -28.07 -37.56 1.64
CA TRP A 638 -28.16 -36.11 1.56
C TRP A 638 -29.37 -35.55 2.30
N LEU A 639 -30.58 -36.09 2.06
CA LEU A 639 -31.81 -35.68 2.74
C LEU A 639 -31.73 -35.91 4.25
N ALA A 640 -31.17 -37.05 4.68
CA ALA A 640 -30.97 -37.35 6.09
C ALA A 640 -30.02 -36.36 6.77
N ARG A 641 -28.96 -35.94 6.06
CA ARG A 641 -28.00 -34.95 6.55
C ARG A 641 -28.60 -33.55 6.62
N LEU A 642 -29.27 -33.08 5.57
CA LEU A 642 -29.96 -31.79 5.57
C LEU A 642 -30.99 -31.73 6.70
N LYS A 643 -31.72 -32.83 6.92
CA LYS A 643 -32.67 -32.95 8.03
C LYS A 643 -31.97 -32.81 9.39
N SER A 644 -30.83 -33.47 9.60
CA SER A 644 -30.06 -33.36 10.85
C SER A 644 -29.51 -31.95 11.09
N ASP A 645 -29.00 -31.29 10.04
CA ASP A 645 -28.44 -29.94 10.15
C ASP A 645 -29.55 -28.91 10.42
N LEU A 646 -30.70 -29.04 9.75
CA LEU A 646 -31.88 -28.20 10.00
C LEU A 646 -32.43 -28.39 11.42
N LEU A 647 -32.50 -29.62 11.93
CA LEU A 647 -32.95 -29.89 13.30
C LEU A 647 -32.01 -29.27 14.33
N SER A 648 -30.69 -29.40 14.14
CA SER A 648 -29.70 -28.75 15.03
C SER A 648 -29.77 -27.23 14.97
N ASP A 649 -30.03 -26.64 13.80
CA ASP A 649 -30.17 -25.20 13.63
C ASP A 649 -31.47 -24.68 14.27
N ILE A 650 -32.55 -25.48 14.22
CA ILE A 650 -33.82 -25.20 14.91
C ILE A 650 -33.64 -25.24 16.44
N GLU A 651 -32.97 -26.26 16.96
CA GLU A 651 -32.73 -26.41 18.41
C GLU A 651 -31.79 -25.34 18.98
N SER A 652 -30.87 -24.81 18.17
CA SER A 652 -29.86 -23.82 18.61
C SER A 652 -30.14 -22.37 18.17
N GLY A 653 -31.22 -22.14 17.44
CA GLY A 653 -31.65 -20.83 16.97
C GLY A 653 -32.14 -19.96 18.13
N ARG A 654 -31.72 -18.69 18.16
CA ARG A 654 -32.09 -17.75 19.24
C ARG A 654 -33.34 -16.95 18.95
N ASP A 655 -33.57 -16.63 17.69
CA ASP A 655 -34.73 -15.89 17.20
C ASP A 655 -35.05 -16.29 15.75
N VAL A 656 -36.17 -15.81 15.23
CA VAL A 656 -36.68 -16.18 13.89
C VAL A 656 -35.72 -15.75 12.77
N SER A 657 -35.01 -14.63 12.92
CA SER A 657 -34.06 -14.13 11.91
C SER A 657 -32.77 -14.97 11.90
N ASP A 658 -32.24 -15.29 13.09
CA ASP A 658 -31.12 -16.22 13.30
C ASP A 658 -31.47 -17.60 12.72
N LEU A 659 -32.69 -18.08 12.96
CA LEU A 659 -33.17 -19.36 12.47
C LEU A 659 -33.29 -19.40 10.95
N VAL A 660 -33.94 -18.39 10.33
CA VAL A 660 -34.05 -18.28 8.86
C VAL A 660 -32.67 -18.27 8.22
N THR A 661 -31.74 -17.48 8.77
CA THR A 661 -30.37 -17.37 8.23
C THR A 661 -29.60 -18.69 8.34
N ARG A 662 -29.78 -19.43 9.43
CA ARG A 662 -29.12 -20.74 9.63
C ARG A 662 -29.70 -21.81 8.73
N VAL A 663 -31.03 -21.84 8.59
CA VAL A 663 -31.74 -22.72 7.66
C VAL A 663 -31.30 -22.45 6.22
N GLU A 664 -31.21 -21.18 5.82
CA GLU A 664 -30.67 -20.79 4.51
C GLU A 664 -29.22 -21.23 4.33
N ALA A 665 -28.37 -21.06 5.35
CA ALA A 665 -26.99 -21.52 5.32
C ALA A 665 -26.88 -23.05 5.25
N SER A 666 -27.75 -23.80 5.94
CA SER A 666 -27.83 -25.26 5.88
C SER A 666 -28.30 -25.78 4.53
N LEU A 667 -29.30 -25.12 3.94
CA LEU A 667 -29.75 -25.40 2.57
C LEU A 667 -28.67 -25.09 1.54
N TYR A 668 -27.92 -23.99 1.73
CA TYR A 668 -26.79 -23.62 0.88
C TYR A 668 -25.63 -24.62 0.97
N ARG A 669 -25.25 -25.04 2.19
CA ARG A 669 -24.21 -26.05 2.45
C ARG A 669 -24.57 -27.42 1.88
N SER A 670 -25.86 -27.72 1.75
CA SER A 670 -26.34 -29.04 1.37
C SER A 670 -26.66 -29.14 -0.13
N GLY A 671 -27.04 -28.06 -0.83
CA GLY A 671 -27.60 -28.17 -2.18
C GLY A 671 -26.57 -28.22 -3.34
N PRO A 672 -26.79 -29.03 -4.40
CA PRO A 672 -26.02 -28.98 -5.65
C PRO A 672 -26.49 -27.83 -6.57
N ARG A 673 -26.72 -26.63 -6.03
CA ARG A 673 -27.30 -25.51 -6.80
C ARG A 673 -26.31 -24.67 -7.62
N HIS A 674 -25.00 -24.87 -7.47
CA HIS A 674 -24.00 -24.10 -8.23
C HIS A 674 -23.75 -24.61 -9.65
N ALA A 675 -23.98 -25.90 -9.93
CA ALA A 675 -23.75 -26.43 -11.29
C ALA A 675 -24.84 -25.99 -12.30
N HIS A 676 -26.08 -25.77 -11.85
CA HIS A 676 -27.20 -25.56 -12.77
C HIS A 676 -27.45 -24.08 -13.15
N GLN A 677 -27.06 -23.12 -12.30
CA GLN A 677 -27.16 -21.68 -12.62
C GLN A 677 -26.03 -21.17 -13.51
N GLN A 678 -24.82 -21.76 -13.43
CA GLN A 678 -23.74 -21.49 -14.40
C GLN A 678 -24.07 -22.06 -15.78
N GLN A 679 -24.59 -23.28 -15.86
CA GLN A 679 -24.95 -23.90 -17.15
C GLN A 679 -26.12 -23.22 -17.89
N GLN A 680 -27.06 -22.59 -17.17
CA GLN A 680 -28.16 -21.83 -17.81
C GLN A 680 -27.74 -20.43 -18.27
N GLN A 681 -26.68 -19.84 -17.71
CA GLN A 681 -26.06 -18.60 -18.22
C GLN A 681 -25.18 -18.88 -19.44
N GLU A 682 -24.47 -20.01 -19.47
CA GLU A 682 -23.62 -20.41 -20.61
C GLU A 682 -24.46 -20.82 -21.84
N LYS A 683 -25.57 -21.55 -21.66
CA LYS A 683 -26.45 -21.98 -22.78
C LYS A 683 -27.19 -20.83 -23.49
N LYS A 684 -27.21 -19.62 -22.95
CA LYS A 684 -27.81 -18.44 -23.62
C LYS A 684 -26.79 -17.55 -24.35
N GLN A 685 -25.49 -17.84 -24.27
CA GLN A 685 -24.43 -17.05 -24.92
C GLN A 685 -23.83 -17.70 -26.17
N ASP A 686 -24.06 -19.00 -26.41
CA ASP A 686 -23.59 -19.67 -27.63
C ASP A 686 -24.58 -19.48 -28.78
N GLY A 687 -24.48 -18.33 -29.43
CA GLY A 687 -25.26 -17.97 -30.60
C GLY A 687 -24.63 -16.83 -31.42
N SER A 688 -23.34 -16.94 -31.78
CA SER A 688 -22.73 -16.46 -33.04
C SER A 688 -21.20 -16.31 -32.92
N GLY A 689 -20.47 -16.80 -33.92
CA GLY A 689 -19.00 -16.92 -33.97
C GLY A 689 -18.23 -15.59 -33.91
N SER A 690 -16.95 -15.57 -33.55
CA SER A 690 -15.82 -16.11 -34.33
C SER A 690 -14.58 -16.29 -33.45
N ALA A 691 -13.78 -17.32 -33.73
CA ALA A 691 -12.65 -17.80 -32.93
C ALA A 691 -11.43 -16.86 -32.91
N ALA A 692 -10.85 -16.67 -31.71
CA ALA A 692 -9.52 -16.12 -31.45
C ALA A 692 -8.86 -16.94 -30.30
N PRO A 693 -7.52 -17.01 -30.21
CA PRO A 693 -6.82 -18.16 -29.66
C PRO A 693 -6.93 -18.25 -28.14
N LYS A 694 -7.39 -19.40 -27.66
CA LYS A 694 -7.43 -19.77 -26.24
C LYS A 694 -6.00 -20.02 -25.76
N THR A 695 -5.44 -19.09 -24.98
CA THR A 695 -4.37 -19.44 -24.04
C THR A 695 -4.96 -20.36 -22.98
N ALA A 696 -4.37 -21.54 -22.85
CA ALA A 696 -4.87 -22.65 -22.04
C ALA A 696 -4.79 -22.35 -20.54
N ALA A 697 -5.77 -21.62 -20.00
CA ALA A 697 -6.19 -21.82 -18.62
C ALA A 697 -7.14 -23.02 -18.63
N SER A 698 -6.61 -24.20 -18.31
CA SER A 698 -7.41 -25.40 -18.11
C SER A 698 -8.43 -25.15 -17.00
N ALA A 699 -9.70 -24.95 -17.37
CA ALA A 699 -10.83 -25.10 -16.48
C ALA A 699 -10.99 -26.59 -16.15
N THR A 700 -10.09 -27.14 -15.33
CA THR A 700 -10.31 -28.40 -14.64
C THR A 700 -11.40 -28.17 -13.62
N ALA A 701 -12.50 -28.91 -13.70
CA ALA A 701 -13.48 -29.02 -12.64
C ALA A 701 -12.75 -29.13 -11.29
N THR A 702 -12.89 -28.12 -10.43
CA THR A 702 -12.19 -28.06 -9.15
C THR A 702 -12.59 -29.27 -8.34
N GLN A 703 -11.66 -30.22 -8.16
CA GLN A 703 -11.85 -31.40 -7.33
C GLN A 703 -12.31 -30.94 -5.94
N HIS A 704 -13.31 -31.61 -5.37
CA HIS A 704 -13.80 -31.26 -4.04
C HIS A 704 -12.62 -31.32 -3.05
N PRO A 705 -12.41 -30.31 -2.17
CA PRO A 705 -11.22 -30.26 -1.31
C PRO A 705 -10.97 -31.55 -0.53
N SER A 706 -12.03 -32.27 -0.16
CA SER A 706 -11.98 -33.58 0.50
C SER A 706 -11.41 -34.74 -0.34
N THR A 707 -10.96 -34.49 -1.57
CA THR A 707 -10.34 -35.50 -2.46
C THR A 707 -8.87 -35.20 -2.79
N LEU A 708 -8.36 -34.05 -2.33
CA LEU A 708 -6.97 -33.62 -2.52
C LEU A 708 -5.97 -34.59 -1.86
N ASN A 709 -4.87 -34.86 -2.56
CA ASN A 709 -3.76 -35.66 -2.03
C ASN A 709 -2.74 -34.75 -1.34
N ILE A 710 -2.94 -34.51 -0.04
CA ILE A 710 -2.16 -33.54 0.73
C ILE A 710 -0.93 -34.24 1.34
N ARG A 711 0.26 -33.71 1.04
CA ARG A 711 1.54 -34.24 1.54
C ARG A 711 2.31 -33.17 2.32
N PHE A 712 2.57 -33.44 3.59
CA PHE A 712 3.36 -32.57 4.47
C PHE A 712 4.86 -32.74 4.23
N ASP A 713 5.37 -32.21 3.12
CA ASP A 713 6.78 -32.30 2.72
C ASP A 713 7.57 -31.03 3.09
N ALA A 714 8.35 -31.11 4.17
CA ALA A 714 9.17 -29.99 4.63
C ALA A 714 10.22 -29.53 3.61
N GLN A 715 10.76 -30.45 2.79
CA GLN A 715 11.75 -30.11 1.77
C GLN A 715 11.09 -29.31 0.64
N LEU A 716 9.94 -29.75 0.16
CA LEU A 716 9.16 -29.00 -0.83
C LEU A 716 8.82 -27.58 -0.34
N GLY A 717 8.45 -27.44 0.94
CA GLY A 717 8.21 -26.14 1.55
C GLY A 717 9.44 -25.24 1.62
N ARG A 718 10.63 -25.80 1.91
CA ARG A 718 11.91 -25.06 1.91
C ARG A 718 12.34 -24.65 0.51
N ASP A 719 12.30 -25.57 -0.44
CA ASP A 719 12.73 -25.34 -1.83
C ASP A 719 11.91 -24.24 -2.50
N SER A 720 10.61 -24.13 -2.16
CA SER A 720 9.76 -23.02 -2.60
C SER A 720 10.23 -21.64 -2.11
N SER A 721 10.91 -21.57 -0.96
CA SER A 721 11.46 -20.32 -0.43
C SER A 721 12.83 -20.01 -1.03
N VAL A 722 13.61 -21.06 -1.33
CA VAL A 722 14.96 -20.98 -1.92
C VAL A 722 14.91 -20.56 -3.39
N SER A 723 13.84 -20.93 -4.12
CA SER A 723 13.64 -20.54 -5.53
C SER A 723 13.60 -19.02 -5.76
N HIS A 724 13.36 -18.22 -4.71
CA HIS A 724 13.32 -16.76 -4.78
C HIS A 724 14.67 -16.16 -4.34
N THR A 725 15.27 -16.62 -3.23
CA THR A 725 16.61 -16.20 -2.80
C THR A 725 17.39 -17.30 -2.05
N ASN A 726 18.66 -17.53 -2.45
CA ASN A 726 19.60 -18.40 -1.72
C ASN A 726 20.25 -17.71 -0.50
N LYS A 727 19.93 -16.43 -0.24
CA LYS A 727 20.61 -15.61 0.76
C LYS A 727 19.88 -15.68 2.10
N ARG A 728 20.62 -15.73 3.21
CA ARG A 728 20.06 -15.57 4.56
C ARG A 728 19.72 -14.10 4.80
N LEU A 729 18.42 -13.78 4.86
CA LEU A 729 17.91 -12.42 4.96
C LEU A 729 17.40 -12.07 6.36
N VAL A 730 17.67 -10.84 6.82
CA VAL A 730 17.10 -10.28 8.05
C VAL A 730 15.74 -9.66 7.72
N ARG A 731 14.69 -10.49 7.73
CA ARG A 731 13.33 -10.09 7.31
C ARG A 731 12.56 -9.35 8.39
N TYR A 732 12.73 -9.78 9.64
CA TYR A 732 12.02 -9.26 10.80
C TYR A 732 13.00 -8.97 11.92
N GLN A 733 12.69 -7.99 12.77
CA GLN A 733 13.48 -7.73 13.95
C GLN A 733 13.24 -8.85 14.98
N ILE A 734 14.29 -9.57 15.36
CA ILE A 734 14.25 -10.61 16.38
C ILE A 734 14.65 -9.95 17.71
N ASN A 735 13.68 -9.80 18.62
CA ASN A 735 13.77 -9.14 19.94
C ASN A 735 14.12 -7.63 19.93
N PRO A 736 13.42 -6.79 20.72
CA PRO A 736 13.82 -5.41 20.90
C PRO A 736 15.15 -5.35 21.68
N ARG A 737 16.12 -4.56 21.19
CA ARG A 737 17.27 -4.12 21.99
C ARG A 737 16.77 -3.12 23.06
N ALA A 738 17.58 -2.91 24.10
CA ALA A 738 17.33 -1.87 25.11
C ALA A 738 16.99 -0.52 24.42
N ASN A 739 15.98 0.19 24.95
CA ASN A 739 15.43 1.48 24.50
C ASN A 739 14.15 1.45 23.65
N TRP A 740 13.41 0.34 23.62
CA TRP A 740 12.05 0.35 23.09
C TRP A 740 11.05 0.86 24.14
N GLY A 741 10.35 1.94 23.81
CA GLY A 741 9.23 2.48 24.60
C GLY A 741 8.11 1.47 24.80
N PRO A 742 7.08 1.78 25.62
CA PRO A 742 6.09 0.81 26.05
C PRO A 742 5.45 0.13 24.83
N LEU A 743 5.56 -1.20 24.81
CA LEU A 743 4.81 -2.09 23.93
C LEU A 743 3.33 -1.75 24.06
N ASN A 744 2.80 -0.92 23.15
CA ASN A 744 1.36 -0.80 23.03
C ASN A 744 0.87 -2.20 22.62
N ARG A 745 0.12 -2.82 23.53
CA ARG A 745 -0.53 -4.11 23.33
C ARG A 745 -1.49 -4.01 22.15
N ALA A 746 -0.98 -4.19 20.94
CA ALA A 746 -1.78 -4.63 19.80
C ALA A 746 -1.97 -6.14 19.98
N SER A 747 -3.03 -6.49 20.72
CA SER A 747 -3.52 -7.85 20.90
C SER A 747 -4.33 -8.32 19.69
#